data_AF-A0A1Q9D6V7-F1
#
_entry.id   AF-A0A1Q9D6V7-F1
#
_cell.length_a   1.000
_cell.length_b   1.000
_cell.length_c   1.000
_cell.angle_alpha   90.00
_cell.angle_beta   90.00
_cell.angle_gamma   90.00
#
_symmetry.space_group_name_H-M   'P 1'
#
loop_
_entity.id
_entity.type
_entity.pdbx_description
1 polymer ?
#
loop_
_entity_poly.entity_id
_entity_poly.type
_entity_poly.pdbx_seq_one_letter_code
_entity_poly.pdbx_strand_id
1 'polypeptide(L)'
;MSLRLEVCLLSGKRAAVKADLDEEVAALQRRAQTALGVGKGRLMSSSGSVLDVSATIKDIRLQHGDILTLHSGSVQIQASNTSFAAILGDGSVVTWGNASYGGDSSGVQDQLKNVQQIQAARGRFGDAFAAIRGDGSVVTWGAKSCGGDSSVVQDQLKNVHQIQATLHAFAAILGDGSVVTWGSASGGGDSSAVQDQLRSVQQIQAADSAFAAILGDGSVVTWGARACGGDSSAVQDQLKNVQCIQATSLAFAAILDDGSVVTWGSPGVGGASSAVQDQLKNVQQIQANPFAFAAVLGDGSVVTWGDALAGGDTGGVHRQVNTVQPIQATLKAFSAVLGDGSVATWGWVEGGGDSEGQLKNVQQIQATAYAFAAILGDGSVVTWGQGDFGGDSTAVQGQLNNVQQIQASYTAFAAILGDGSVVTWGASSQGGDSRAVQHQLKNVQQIQATEFAFAALLGDGAVVTWGGAERGGDSRAVQDQLKSRCEQVFMLDQHSLSIYKEMFVVAVEQNVPLAINMQVIEAVDGVVQDQMVNELEDSYAWRTATLTAGLDEAIGSLKLRAQTALGVGKLGRLLNSCGSLLDAHATIGACNVQHGDALTLHVGQVHVHHSDTAFAAISADGSVGTWGEAARGGDSSAVQHQLKNVQQIQASHDAIAAITGDGSVVTWGDARYGGDSSLVQGQLKTVQHIQASGSAFAAILGDGSVVTWGVAKNGGDSSAVQERLKHVQQIQASHGAFAAILRDGSVVTWGDGEKGGDSSTVQDHLKAVQQIHASHSAFAAIVGDGSVVTWGDALRGGDSSVVQDQLKSVQQIQACYSAFAAILADGCVVTWGMAEYGGDSTAVQDRLQRVRQIQASDSAFAAILGDGSIVTWGSASRGGDSSAVQERLKDVQQIQASDSAFAAILGDGSVVTWGSPGFGGDSSAVQDQLKTVQQIQSSYAAFAAVLGDGSVVTWGASSHGGDSRAVQHQLKNVQQIQATKVAFAAILGDESVVTWGNADY
;
A
#
# COMPACT_ATOMS: atom_id res chain seq x y z
N MET A 1 55.12 10.45 20.76
CA MET A 1 55.21 10.67 22.22
C MET A 1 53.87 10.20 22.78
N SER A 2 53.87 9.27 23.74
CA SER A 2 52.65 8.63 24.25
C SER A 2 52.17 9.33 25.52
N LEU A 3 50.89 9.73 25.54
CA LEU A 3 50.18 10.23 26.71
C LEU A 3 49.62 9.06 27.51
N ARG A 4 49.57 9.22 28.83
CA ARG A 4 48.84 8.32 29.74
C ARG A 4 47.61 9.07 30.23
N LEU A 5 46.42 8.54 29.93
CA LEU A 5 45.13 9.14 30.25
C LEU A 5 44.37 8.22 31.19
N GLU A 6 43.56 8.80 32.08
CA GLU A 6 42.68 8.05 32.98
C GLU A 6 41.23 8.17 32.48
N VAL A 7 40.57 7.06 32.18
CA VAL A 7 39.17 7.05 31.73
C VAL A 7 38.29 6.45 32.82
N CYS A 8 37.26 7.17 33.22
CA CYS A 8 36.31 6.76 34.26
C CYS A 8 34.88 6.61 33.72
N LEU A 9 34.13 5.67 34.28
CA LEU A 9 32.68 5.56 34.12
C LEU A 9 31.96 6.34 35.22
N LEU A 10 30.71 6.72 34.97
CA LEU A 10 29.83 7.29 36.01
C LEU A 10 29.59 6.32 37.18
N SER A 11 29.76 5.00 36.96
CA SER A 11 29.73 3.99 38.02
C SER A 11 30.96 4.00 38.95
N GLY A 12 31.97 4.84 38.66
CA GLY A 12 33.20 4.96 39.44
C GLY A 12 34.34 4.02 39.00
N LYS A 13 34.10 3.09 38.06
CA LYS A 13 35.13 2.22 37.47
C LYS A 13 36.12 3.04 36.64
N ARG A 14 37.42 2.74 36.74
CA ARG A 14 38.48 3.49 36.04
C ARG A 14 39.47 2.58 35.31
N ALA A 15 40.02 3.07 34.21
CA ALA A 15 41.08 2.40 33.45
C ALA A 15 42.10 3.42 32.95
N ALA A 16 43.39 3.08 33.03
CA ALA A 16 44.45 3.87 32.42
C ALA A 16 44.71 3.39 30.99
N VAL A 17 44.62 4.28 30.02
CA VAL A 17 44.86 4.01 28.59
C VAL A 17 45.99 4.88 28.07
N LYS A 18 46.75 4.34 27.12
CA LYS A 18 47.81 5.08 26.42
C LYS A 18 47.30 5.56 25.07
N ALA A 19 47.70 6.77 24.72
CA ALA A 19 47.35 7.41 23.46
C ALA A 19 48.58 8.04 22.81
N ASP A 20 48.79 7.82 21.51
CA ASP A 20 49.79 8.58 20.74
C ASP A 20 49.19 9.90 20.23
N LEU A 21 50.01 10.94 20.08
CA LEU A 21 49.52 12.28 19.71
C LEU A 21 48.86 12.32 18.32
N ASP A 22 49.33 11.50 17.38
CA ASP A 22 48.84 11.49 15.99
C ASP A 22 47.72 10.47 15.77
N GLU A 23 47.29 9.75 16.81
CA GLU A 23 46.18 8.80 16.70
C GLU A 23 44.82 9.51 16.79
N GLU A 24 43.79 8.91 16.21
CA GLU A 24 42.41 9.39 16.33
C GLU A 24 41.81 9.04 17.70
N VAL A 25 40.94 9.91 18.20
CA VAL A 25 40.16 9.70 19.44
C VAL A 25 39.36 8.39 19.38
N ALA A 26 38.88 7.97 18.20
CA ALA A 26 38.20 6.68 18.02
C ALA A 26 39.05 5.47 18.50
N ALA A 27 40.36 5.50 18.29
CA ALA A 27 41.26 4.42 18.73
C ALA A 27 41.45 4.43 20.27
N LEU A 28 41.55 5.62 20.86
CA LEU A 28 41.54 5.79 22.32
C LEU A 28 40.22 5.30 22.94
N GLN A 29 39.09 5.66 22.34
CA GLN A 29 37.76 5.26 22.77
C GLN A 29 37.59 3.74 22.78
N ARG A 30 37.93 3.07 21.67
CA ARG A 30 37.88 1.60 21.58
C ARG A 30 38.71 0.94 22.68
N ARG A 31 39.95 1.42 22.92
CA ARG A 31 40.79 0.90 24.00
C ARG A 31 40.18 1.13 25.39
N ALA A 32 39.60 2.30 25.63
CA ALA A 32 38.94 2.60 26.89
C ALA A 32 37.72 1.69 27.13
N GLN A 33 36.90 1.48 26.11
CA GLN A 33 35.75 0.56 26.16
C GLN A 33 36.19 -0.88 26.45
N THR A 34 37.23 -1.37 25.77
CA THR A 34 37.81 -2.70 26.02
C THR A 34 38.36 -2.81 27.45
N ALA A 35 39.11 -1.82 27.92
CA ALA A 35 39.70 -1.84 29.25
C ALA A 35 38.64 -1.77 30.36
N LEU A 36 37.53 -1.08 30.12
CA LEU A 36 36.42 -0.95 31.06
C LEU A 36 35.38 -2.08 30.92
N GLY A 37 35.44 -2.88 29.85
CA GLY A 37 34.51 -3.97 29.59
C GLY A 37 33.08 -3.49 29.34
N VAL A 38 32.93 -2.36 28.65
CA VAL A 38 31.62 -1.73 28.34
C VAL A 38 31.40 -1.62 26.84
N GLY A 39 30.14 -1.48 26.42
CA GLY A 39 29.74 -1.33 25.02
C GLY A 39 30.10 0.04 24.42
N LYS A 40 29.49 0.39 23.28
CA LYS A 40 29.64 1.70 22.62
C LYS A 40 29.29 2.87 23.56
N GLY A 41 30.16 3.87 23.63
CA GLY A 41 30.02 5.03 24.52
C GLY A 41 30.83 6.24 24.03
N ARG A 42 30.54 7.44 24.54
CA ARG A 42 31.19 8.70 24.16
C ARG A 42 32.27 9.10 25.18
N LEU A 43 33.47 9.46 24.71
CA LEU A 43 34.47 10.08 25.57
C LEU A 43 34.16 11.56 25.78
N MET A 44 34.21 12.00 27.03
CA MET A 44 34.06 13.40 27.43
C MET A 44 35.31 13.90 28.13
N SER A 45 35.69 15.15 27.86
CA SER A 45 36.73 15.85 28.61
C SER A 45 36.31 16.12 30.06
N SER A 46 37.24 16.57 30.88
CA SER A 46 36.98 17.03 32.26
C SER A 46 36.03 18.22 32.34
N SER A 47 35.84 18.97 31.25
CA SER A 47 34.85 20.05 31.13
C SER A 47 33.45 19.57 30.75
N GLY A 48 33.26 18.26 30.54
CA GLY A 48 31.99 17.68 30.10
C GLY A 48 31.73 17.78 28.60
N SER A 49 32.72 18.20 27.80
CA SER A 49 32.59 18.31 26.35
C SER A 49 32.86 16.96 25.68
N VAL A 50 31.98 16.51 24.78
CA VAL A 50 32.17 15.27 24.01
C VAL A 50 33.36 15.46 23.06
N LEU A 51 34.29 14.51 23.07
CA LEU A 51 35.44 14.51 22.18
C LEU A 51 35.04 14.01 20.79
N ASP A 52 35.46 14.74 19.75
CA ASP A 52 35.25 14.30 18.36
C ASP A 52 36.11 13.07 18.07
N VAL A 53 35.46 11.95 17.76
CA VAL A 53 36.10 10.66 17.46
C VAL A 53 37.03 10.71 16.24
N SER A 54 36.80 11.64 15.31
CA SER A 54 37.60 11.82 14.09
C SER A 54 38.79 12.76 14.25
N ALA A 55 38.85 13.52 15.35
CA ALA A 55 39.99 14.39 15.63
C ALA A 55 41.19 13.59 16.14
N THR A 56 42.40 14.10 15.90
CA THR A 56 43.60 13.53 16.52
C THR A 56 43.73 13.96 17.97
N ILE A 57 44.39 13.15 18.80
CA ILE A 57 44.65 13.46 20.21
C ILE A 57 45.39 14.80 20.38
N LYS A 58 46.27 15.14 19.44
CA LYS A 58 46.97 16.43 19.39
C LYS A 58 46.03 17.60 19.13
N ASP A 59 45.04 17.45 18.25
CA ASP A 59 44.12 18.53 17.88
C ASP A 59 43.18 18.89 19.03
N ILE A 60 42.75 17.90 19.81
CA ILE A 60 41.94 18.11 21.02
C ILE A 60 42.75 18.50 22.27
N ARG A 61 44.08 18.60 22.14
CA ARG A 61 45.01 19.11 23.18
C ARG A 61 45.01 18.38 24.52
N LEU A 62 44.78 17.06 24.52
CA LEU A 62 44.88 16.27 25.76
C LEU A 62 46.31 16.24 26.30
N GLN A 63 46.45 16.26 27.62
CA GLN A 63 47.72 16.22 28.33
C GLN A 63 47.91 14.94 29.14
N HIS A 64 49.16 14.69 29.56
CA HIS A 64 49.49 13.53 30.38
C HIS A 64 48.81 13.65 31.75
N GLY A 65 48.02 12.65 32.14
CA GLY A 65 47.26 12.63 33.39
C GLY A 65 45.85 13.21 33.29
N ASP A 66 45.39 13.62 32.09
CA ASP A 66 44.01 14.05 31.91
C ASP A 66 43.02 12.93 32.24
N ILE A 67 41.91 13.34 32.88
CA ILE A 67 40.81 12.45 33.26
C ILE A 67 39.67 12.65 32.26
N LEU A 68 39.27 11.57 31.59
CA LEU A 68 38.14 11.53 30.66
C LEU A 68 37.00 10.72 31.25
N THR A 69 35.77 11.13 30.99
CA THR A 69 34.59 10.33 31.35
C THR A 69 34.08 9.59 30.12
N LEU A 70 34.00 8.26 30.18
CA LEU A 70 33.31 7.47 29.17
C LEU A 70 31.84 7.36 29.53
N HIS A 71 31.00 8.10 28.82
CA HIS A 71 29.56 8.08 28.96
C HIS A 71 28.97 7.00 28.05
N SER A 72 28.45 5.92 28.63
CA SER A 72 27.68 4.92 27.88
C SER A 72 26.28 5.47 27.66
N GLY A 73 26.00 6.02 26.47
CA GLY A 73 24.64 6.41 26.11
C GLY A 73 23.73 5.17 26.00
N SER A 74 22.46 5.31 26.35
CA SER A 74 21.46 4.28 26.05
C SER A 74 21.19 4.25 24.55
N VAL A 75 20.99 3.06 23.98
CA VAL A 75 20.55 2.94 22.58
C VAL A 75 19.12 3.49 22.48
N GLN A 76 18.89 4.42 21.57
CA GLN A 76 17.57 4.98 21.31
C GLN A 76 17.11 4.53 19.93
N ILE A 77 15.94 3.89 19.85
CA ILE A 77 15.38 3.40 18.58
C ILE A 77 14.18 4.29 18.22
N GLN A 78 14.20 4.83 17.01
CA GLN A 78 13.11 5.58 16.41
C GLN A 78 12.51 4.78 15.25
N ALA A 79 11.19 4.70 15.18
CA ALA A 79 10.46 3.98 14.14
C ALA A 79 9.68 4.93 13.20
N SER A 80 9.67 4.60 11.91
CA SER A 80 8.70 5.08 10.92
C SER A 80 7.60 4.02 10.71
N ASN A 81 6.78 4.14 9.65
CA ASN A 81 5.81 3.10 9.33
C ASN A 81 6.51 1.79 8.91
N THR A 82 7.68 1.91 8.27
CA THR A 82 8.31 0.80 7.54
C THR A 82 9.77 0.52 7.92
N SER A 83 10.40 1.40 8.69
CA SER A 83 11.85 1.34 8.97
C SER A 83 12.17 1.77 10.41
N PHE A 84 13.34 1.36 10.88
CA PHE A 84 13.90 1.78 12.16
C PHE A 84 15.23 2.49 11.98
N ALA A 85 15.52 3.41 12.90
CA ALA A 85 16.81 4.04 13.07
C ALA A 85 17.21 4.01 14.55
N ALA A 86 18.36 3.42 14.86
CA ALA A 86 18.90 3.33 16.22
C ALA A 86 20.09 4.27 16.40
N ILE A 87 20.02 5.19 17.35
CA ILE A 87 21.17 5.93 17.87
C ILE A 87 21.87 5.02 18.87
N LEU A 88 23.11 4.64 18.58
CA LEU A 88 23.93 3.80 19.45
C LEU A 88 24.54 4.63 20.60
N GLY A 89 25.08 3.95 21.61
CA GLY A 89 25.64 4.61 22.80
C GLY A 89 26.81 5.57 22.54
N ASP A 90 27.47 5.46 21.39
CA ASP A 90 28.51 6.39 20.91
C ASP A 90 27.96 7.55 20.06
N GLY A 91 26.66 7.56 19.74
CA GLY A 91 26.02 8.55 18.87
C GLY A 91 26.11 8.28 17.38
N SER A 92 26.61 7.12 16.96
CA SER A 92 26.42 6.64 15.58
C SER A 92 24.99 6.15 15.36
N VAL A 93 24.54 6.12 14.10
CA VAL A 93 23.20 5.65 13.73
C VAL A 93 23.30 4.37 12.91
N VAL A 94 22.39 3.43 13.17
CA VAL A 94 22.18 2.21 12.37
C VAL A 94 20.72 2.17 11.95
N THR A 95 20.46 1.90 10.67
CA THR A 95 19.10 1.82 10.11
C THR A 95 18.82 0.45 9.52
N TRP A 96 17.56 0.03 9.54
CA TRP A 96 17.09 -1.19 8.87
C TRP A 96 15.59 -1.12 8.58
N GLY A 97 15.07 -2.02 7.75
CA GLY A 97 13.70 -2.00 7.23
C GLY A 97 13.69 -1.74 5.72
N ASN A 98 12.64 -1.09 5.22
CA ASN A 98 12.53 -0.83 3.78
C ASN A 98 13.61 0.16 3.30
N ALA A 99 14.49 -0.30 2.41
CA ALA A 99 15.63 0.48 1.93
C ALA A 99 15.24 1.84 1.32
N SER A 100 14.15 1.89 0.54
CA SER A 100 13.66 3.11 -0.11
C SER A 100 13.05 4.11 0.86
N TYR A 101 12.64 3.66 2.04
CA TYR A 101 11.91 4.43 3.06
C TYR A 101 12.72 4.54 4.36
N GLY A 102 14.02 4.78 4.23
CA GLY A 102 14.90 5.12 5.35
C GLY A 102 15.60 3.93 6.04
N GLY A 103 15.36 2.70 5.58
CA GLY A 103 16.09 1.52 6.03
C GLY A 103 17.55 1.50 5.59
N ASP A 104 17.88 2.14 4.45
CA ASP A 104 19.26 2.35 3.98
C ASP A 104 19.70 3.80 4.23
N SER A 105 20.74 3.97 5.04
CA SER A 105 21.40 5.25 5.33
C SER A 105 22.85 5.30 4.82
N SER A 106 23.29 4.32 4.02
CA SER A 106 24.67 4.19 3.54
C SER A 106 25.19 5.46 2.84
N GLY A 107 24.33 6.15 2.08
CA GLY A 107 24.67 7.40 1.39
C GLY A 107 24.98 8.59 2.31
N VAL A 108 24.56 8.54 3.57
CA VAL A 108 24.79 9.60 4.57
C VAL A 108 25.50 9.10 5.83
N GLN A 109 25.94 7.85 5.86
CA GLN A 109 26.48 7.19 7.06
C GLN A 109 27.67 7.93 7.68
N ASP A 110 28.53 8.52 6.84
CA ASP A 110 29.69 9.30 7.30
C ASP A 110 29.30 10.59 8.03
N GLN A 111 28.09 11.09 7.81
CA GLN A 111 27.53 12.29 8.43
C GLN A 111 26.76 11.97 9.72
N LEU A 112 26.25 10.74 9.88
CA LEU A 112 25.48 10.28 11.04
C LEU A 112 26.35 9.96 12.26
N LYS A 113 27.14 10.95 12.68
CA LYS A 113 28.04 10.92 13.85
C LYS A 113 27.60 11.94 14.89
N ASN A 114 27.69 11.58 16.16
CA ASN A 114 27.25 12.40 17.30
C ASN A 114 25.77 12.81 17.22
N VAL A 115 24.91 11.93 16.70
CA VAL A 115 23.46 12.17 16.63
C VAL A 115 22.85 12.17 18.04
N GLN A 116 21.96 13.12 18.29
CA GLN A 116 21.27 13.30 19.57
C GLN A 116 19.79 12.97 19.51
N GLN A 117 19.15 13.24 18.36
CA GLN A 117 17.73 13.01 18.15
C GLN A 117 17.47 12.62 16.70
N ILE A 118 16.49 11.76 16.47
CA ILE A 118 15.98 11.42 15.14
C ILE A 118 14.47 11.66 15.13
N GLN A 119 13.97 12.35 14.11
CA GLN A 119 12.55 12.52 13.82
C GLN A 119 12.21 11.77 12.54
N ALA A 120 11.05 11.09 12.50
CA ALA A 120 10.56 10.39 11.32
C ALA A 120 9.33 11.09 10.74
N ALA A 121 9.27 11.20 9.41
CA ALA A 121 8.06 11.50 8.64
C ALA A 121 7.45 10.17 8.16
N ARG A 122 6.15 9.97 8.44
CA ARG A 122 5.47 8.67 8.34
C ARG A 122 4.48 8.63 7.19
N GLY A 123 4.94 8.87 5.97
CA GLY A 123 4.07 8.99 4.80
C GLY A 123 3.47 7.66 4.35
N ARG A 124 2.22 7.70 3.86
CA ARG A 124 1.54 6.53 3.29
C ARG A 124 2.28 5.90 2.09
N PHE A 125 3.02 6.73 1.35
CA PHE A 125 3.75 6.35 0.13
C PHE A 125 5.27 6.49 0.26
N GLY A 126 5.77 6.60 1.50
CA GLY A 126 7.20 6.63 1.79
C GLY A 126 7.52 7.28 3.13
N ASP A 127 8.59 6.82 3.77
CA ASP A 127 9.08 7.39 5.03
C ASP A 127 10.41 8.12 4.83
N ALA A 128 10.66 9.11 5.67
CA ALA A 128 11.94 9.81 5.73
C ALA A 128 12.34 10.06 7.19
N PHE A 129 13.64 10.27 7.41
CA PHE A 129 14.21 10.59 8.72
C PHE A 129 15.04 11.86 8.65
N ALA A 130 15.06 12.59 9.76
CA ALA A 130 15.93 13.74 10.01
C ALA A 130 16.62 13.58 11.37
N ALA A 131 17.96 13.61 11.37
CA ALA A 131 18.79 13.49 12.57
C ALA A 131 19.40 14.83 12.96
N ILE A 132 19.25 15.23 14.22
CA ILE A 132 19.94 16.37 14.82
C ILE A 132 21.27 15.87 15.40
N ARG A 133 22.38 16.45 14.95
CA ARG A 133 23.73 16.18 15.44
C ARG A 133 24.05 17.07 16.64
N GLY A 134 25.06 16.68 17.42
CA GLY A 134 25.44 17.41 18.64
C GLY A 134 26.01 18.80 18.42
N ASP A 135 26.32 19.18 17.19
CA ASP A 135 26.65 20.54 16.78
C ASP A 135 25.42 21.36 16.34
N GLY A 136 24.22 20.79 16.42
CA GLY A 136 22.96 21.39 15.98
C GLY A 136 22.73 21.36 14.46
N SER A 137 23.56 20.67 13.68
CA SER A 137 23.32 20.43 12.25
C SER A 137 22.34 19.28 12.03
N VAL A 138 21.70 19.23 10.85
CA VAL A 138 20.71 18.20 10.50
C VAL A 138 21.20 17.36 9.32
N VAL A 139 20.94 16.05 9.38
CA VAL A 139 21.19 15.09 8.30
C VAL A 139 19.87 14.37 8.00
N THR A 140 19.48 14.30 6.73
CA THR A 140 18.22 13.64 6.31
C THR A 140 18.48 12.47 5.36
N TRP A 141 17.59 11.47 5.38
CA TRP A 141 17.60 10.35 4.42
C TRP A 141 16.20 9.72 4.29
N GLY A 142 16.04 8.81 3.32
CA GLY A 142 14.77 8.17 2.99
C GLY A 142 14.07 8.81 1.77
N ALA A 143 12.75 8.71 1.70
CA ALA A 143 11.96 9.16 0.56
C ALA A 143 12.09 10.68 0.34
N LYS A 144 12.53 11.08 -0.86
CA LYS A 144 12.67 12.51 -1.23
C LYS A 144 11.34 13.26 -1.15
N SER A 145 10.25 12.63 -1.57
CA SER A 145 8.89 13.18 -1.51
C SER A 145 8.40 13.46 -0.08
N CYS A 146 9.03 12.86 0.93
CA CYS A 146 8.70 13.05 2.34
C CYS A 146 9.76 13.86 3.11
N GLY A 147 10.67 14.54 2.41
CA GLY A 147 11.72 15.36 3.03
C GLY A 147 13.01 14.63 3.37
N GLY A 148 13.26 13.45 2.77
CA GLY A 148 14.55 12.75 2.87
C GLY A 148 15.74 13.51 2.25
N ASP A 149 15.46 14.54 1.43
CA ASP A 149 16.46 15.43 0.83
C ASP A 149 16.27 16.86 1.35
N SER A 150 17.21 17.35 2.15
CA SER A 150 17.25 18.70 2.73
C SER A 150 18.30 19.60 2.06
N SER A 151 18.90 19.17 0.95
CA SER A 151 20.02 19.87 0.30
C SER A 151 19.73 21.34 -0.02
N VAL A 152 18.49 21.68 -0.37
CA VAL A 152 18.02 23.04 -0.69
C VAL A 152 18.12 23.99 0.52
N VAL A 153 17.94 23.48 1.73
CA VAL A 153 17.92 24.27 2.98
C VAL A 153 19.07 23.95 3.92
N GLN A 154 20.02 23.10 3.51
CA GLN A 154 21.09 22.58 4.36
C GLN A 154 21.93 23.69 5.03
N ASP A 155 22.18 24.79 4.32
CA ASP A 155 22.94 25.93 4.85
C ASP A 155 22.21 26.69 5.98
N GLN A 156 20.90 26.54 6.07
CA GLN A 156 20.03 27.16 7.07
C GLN A 156 19.83 26.25 8.31
N LEU A 157 20.01 24.94 8.18
CA LEU A 157 19.83 23.94 9.25
C LEU A 157 21.03 23.91 10.21
N LYS A 158 21.24 25.02 10.93
CA LYS A 158 22.32 25.22 11.92
C LYS A 158 21.71 25.60 13.26
N ASN A 159 22.27 25.08 14.35
CA ASN A 159 21.73 25.28 15.70
C ASN A 159 20.26 24.84 15.83
N VAL A 160 19.88 23.74 15.18
CA VAL A 160 18.54 23.15 15.28
C VAL A 160 18.36 22.51 16.64
N HIS A 161 17.25 22.84 17.31
CA HIS A 161 16.94 22.31 18.65
C HIS A 161 15.79 21.30 18.64
N GLN A 162 14.85 21.44 17.70
CA GLN A 162 13.71 20.55 17.57
C GLN A 162 13.32 20.42 16.11
N ILE A 163 12.90 19.22 15.71
CA ILE A 163 12.28 18.94 14.42
C ILE A 163 10.89 18.36 14.67
N GLN A 164 9.92 18.79 13.86
CA GLN A 164 8.59 18.18 13.76
C GLN A 164 8.35 17.73 12.32
N ALA A 165 7.48 16.75 12.14
CA ALA A 165 7.20 16.16 10.84
C ALA A 165 5.69 15.99 10.61
N THR A 166 5.25 16.30 9.39
CA THR A 166 3.97 15.82 8.85
C THR A 166 4.20 14.46 8.18
N LEU A 167 3.23 13.93 7.44
CA LEU A 167 3.44 12.72 6.63
C LEU A 167 4.48 12.93 5.51
N HIS A 168 4.69 14.17 5.06
CA HIS A 168 5.43 14.46 3.83
C HIS A 168 6.45 15.61 3.93
N ALA A 169 6.59 16.25 5.10
CA ALA A 169 7.49 17.38 5.28
C ALA A 169 8.03 17.47 6.71
N PHE A 170 9.07 18.29 6.88
CA PHE A 170 9.67 18.59 8.18
C PHE A 170 9.72 20.11 8.42
N ALA A 171 9.67 20.49 9.70
CA ALA A 171 9.89 21.83 10.18
C ALA A 171 10.89 21.80 11.35
N ALA A 172 11.97 22.57 11.25
CA ALA A 172 13.01 22.69 12.27
C ALA A 172 12.93 24.05 12.98
N ILE A 173 12.96 24.03 14.32
CA ILE A 173 13.11 25.23 15.14
C ILE A 173 14.61 25.45 15.40
N LEU A 174 15.11 26.62 15.01
CA LEU A 174 16.50 27.04 15.23
C LEU A 174 16.68 27.66 16.61
N GLY A 175 17.93 27.77 17.08
CA GLY A 175 18.27 28.30 18.40
C GLY A 175 17.93 29.78 18.61
N ASP A 176 17.64 30.53 17.55
CA ASP A 176 17.13 31.90 17.60
C ASP A 176 15.59 31.97 17.57
N GLY A 177 14.91 30.83 17.54
CA GLY A 177 13.46 30.71 17.46
C GLY A 177 12.87 30.90 16.06
N SER A 178 13.69 30.98 15.01
CA SER A 178 13.20 30.93 13.63
C SER A 178 12.91 29.49 13.16
N VAL A 179 12.16 29.35 12.06
CA VAL A 179 11.77 28.04 11.52
C VAL A 179 12.26 27.86 10.09
N VAL A 180 12.77 26.67 9.79
CA VAL A 180 13.15 26.22 8.44
C VAL A 180 12.35 24.98 8.09
N THR A 181 11.70 24.97 6.93
CA THR A 181 10.89 23.83 6.45
C THR A 181 11.45 23.22 5.18
N TRP A 182 11.20 21.93 4.96
CA TRP A 182 11.53 21.22 3.72
C TRP A 182 10.66 19.98 3.52
N GLY A 183 10.71 19.40 2.33
CA GLY A 183 9.86 18.27 1.91
C GLY A 183 8.77 18.71 0.94
N SER A 184 7.67 17.97 0.89
CA SER A 184 6.56 18.30 -0.03
C SER A 184 5.93 19.65 0.31
N ALA A 185 5.85 20.55 -0.68
CA ALA A 185 5.22 21.86 -0.51
C ALA A 185 3.75 21.75 -0.05
N SER A 186 2.98 20.82 -0.64
CA SER A 186 1.59 20.56 -0.22
C SER A 186 1.47 19.95 1.18
N GLY A 187 2.53 19.31 1.67
CA GLY A 187 2.61 18.73 3.01
C GLY A 187 3.13 19.67 4.10
N GLY A 188 3.33 20.97 3.80
CA GLY A 188 3.88 21.97 4.73
C GLY A 188 5.38 22.21 4.61
N GLY A 189 6.03 21.68 3.56
CA GLY A 189 7.45 21.89 3.30
C GLY A 189 7.80 23.31 2.82
N ASP A 190 6.81 24.11 2.41
CA ASP A 190 6.97 25.52 2.03
C ASP A 190 6.25 26.43 3.04
N SER A 191 7.03 27.15 3.86
CA SER A 191 6.56 28.19 4.80
C SER A 191 6.76 29.62 4.29
N SER A 192 7.17 29.81 3.03
CA SER A 192 7.57 31.13 2.50
C SER A 192 6.52 32.23 2.68
N ALA A 193 5.23 31.88 2.56
CA ALA A 193 4.11 32.79 2.74
C ALA A 193 3.97 33.34 4.17
N VAL A 194 4.49 32.63 5.17
CA VAL A 194 4.39 33.00 6.60
C VAL A 194 5.75 33.17 7.26
N GLN A 195 6.85 33.12 6.49
CA GLN A 195 8.22 33.10 7.01
C GLN A 195 8.54 34.32 7.90
N ASP A 196 8.02 35.49 7.55
CA ASP A 196 8.20 36.72 8.33
C ASP A 196 7.50 36.68 9.71
N GLN A 197 6.54 35.79 9.90
CA GLN A 197 5.79 35.62 11.15
C GLN A 197 6.41 34.54 12.05
N LEU A 198 7.19 33.60 11.49
CA LEU A 198 7.82 32.50 12.22
C LEU A 198 9.09 32.96 12.97
N ARG A 199 8.91 33.83 13.96
CA ARG A 199 9.97 34.36 14.83
C ARG A 199 9.65 34.05 16.29
N SER A 200 10.66 33.70 17.08
CA SER A 200 10.48 33.31 18.49
C SER A 200 9.53 32.13 18.69
N VAL A 201 9.52 31.17 17.75
CA VAL A 201 8.71 29.95 17.81
C VAL A 201 9.18 29.09 18.98
N GLN A 202 8.25 28.65 19.82
CA GLN A 202 8.52 27.81 20.99
C GLN A 202 8.18 26.34 20.74
N GLN A 203 7.09 26.08 20.01
CA GLN A 203 6.61 24.73 19.72
C GLN A 203 5.96 24.70 18.34
N ILE A 204 6.09 23.56 17.66
CA ILE A 204 5.34 23.25 16.43
C ILE A 204 4.52 21.99 16.70
N GLN A 205 3.27 21.98 16.26
CA GLN A 205 2.42 20.81 16.19
C GLN A 205 2.11 20.49 14.73
N ALA A 206 2.06 19.20 14.37
CA ALA A 206 1.78 18.74 13.02
C ALA A 206 0.46 17.95 12.96
N ALA A 207 -0.31 18.19 11.90
CA ALA A 207 -1.34 17.29 11.37
C ALA A 207 -0.76 16.52 10.17
N ASP A 208 -1.56 15.77 9.39
CA ASP A 208 -1.02 14.92 8.32
C ASP A 208 -0.28 15.70 7.22
N SER A 209 -0.66 16.96 6.97
CA SER A 209 -0.09 17.80 5.90
C SER A 209 -0.08 19.29 6.23
N ALA A 210 -0.20 19.66 7.50
CA ALA A 210 -0.17 21.05 7.96
C ALA A 210 0.57 21.16 9.30
N PHE A 211 1.08 22.37 9.56
CA PHE A 211 1.76 22.71 10.81
C PHE A 211 1.08 23.92 11.48
N ALA A 212 1.16 23.96 12.81
CA ALA A 212 0.80 25.09 13.64
C ALA A 212 1.93 25.39 14.62
N ALA A 213 2.48 26.61 14.58
CA ALA A 213 3.54 27.08 15.45
C ALA A 213 3.00 28.00 16.55
N ILE A 214 3.38 27.76 17.80
CA ILE A 214 3.13 28.65 18.93
C ILE A 214 4.34 29.60 19.06
N LEU A 215 4.09 30.90 18.98
CA LEU A 215 5.11 31.94 19.13
C LEU A 215 5.32 32.30 20.60
N GLY A 216 6.44 32.96 20.90
CA GLY A 216 6.81 33.34 22.27
C GLY A 216 5.89 34.36 22.95
N ASP A 217 5.00 34.99 22.20
CA ASP A 217 3.93 35.84 22.73
C ASP A 217 2.58 35.09 22.92
N GLY A 218 2.56 33.78 22.66
CA GLY A 218 1.38 32.93 22.75
C GLY A 218 0.45 33.01 21.52
N SER A 219 0.80 33.73 20.46
CA SER A 219 0.05 33.69 19.20
C SER A 219 0.39 32.44 18.36
N VAL A 220 -0.45 32.13 17.37
CA VAL A 220 -0.29 30.94 16.50
C VAL A 220 -0.16 31.34 15.03
N VAL A 221 0.76 30.68 14.34
CA VAL A 221 0.94 30.79 12.88
C VAL A 221 0.80 29.40 12.26
N THR A 222 0.02 29.26 11.20
CA THR A 222 -0.22 27.98 10.51
C THR A 222 0.22 28.02 9.06
N TRP A 223 0.61 26.87 8.52
CA TRP A 223 0.90 26.70 7.09
C TRP A 223 0.73 25.23 6.64
N GLY A 224 0.80 24.99 5.33
CA GLY A 224 0.57 23.69 4.71
C GLY A 224 -0.83 23.57 4.10
N ALA A 225 -1.32 22.34 3.94
CA ALA A 225 -2.61 22.08 3.29
C ALA A 225 -3.78 22.74 4.03
N ARG A 226 -4.55 23.58 3.33
CA ARG A 226 -5.75 24.23 3.88
C ARG A 226 -6.76 23.22 4.45
N ALA A 227 -6.98 22.11 3.76
CA ALA A 227 -7.89 21.05 4.19
C ALA A 227 -7.47 20.38 5.52
N CYS A 228 -6.18 20.45 5.87
CA CYS A 228 -5.62 19.89 7.09
C CYS A 228 -5.42 20.93 8.21
N GLY A 229 -5.98 22.13 8.07
CA GLY A 229 -5.83 23.21 9.06
C GLY A 229 -4.61 24.10 8.86
N GLY A 230 -3.98 24.09 7.68
CA GLY A 230 -2.89 25.01 7.32
C GLY A 230 -3.32 26.48 7.23
N ASP A 231 -4.63 26.76 7.19
CA ASP A 231 -5.21 28.10 7.21
C ASP A 231 -6.07 28.31 8.46
N SER A 232 -5.60 29.16 9.37
CA SER A 232 -6.28 29.55 10.62
C SER A 232 -6.86 30.97 10.56
N SER A 233 -6.89 31.62 9.38
CA SER A 233 -7.30 33.02 9.23
C SER A 233 -8.69 33.33 9.79
N ALA A 234 -9.62 32.37 9.73
CA ALA A 234 -10.98 32.51 10.25
C ALA A 234 -11.05 32.63 11.79
N VAL A 235 -10.03 32.13 12.50
CA VAL A 235 -9.96 32.13 13.97
C VAL A 235 -8.73 32.86 14.52
N GLN A 236 -7.95 33.52 13.65
CA GLN A 236 -6.68 34.15 14.02
C GLN A 236 -6.80 35.13 15.19
N ASP A 237 -7.91 35.90 15.25
CA ASP A 237 -8.14 36.86 16.33
C ASP A 237 -8.34 36.23 17.71
N GLN A 238 -8.69 34.94 17.74
CA GLN A 238 -8.91 34.14 18.95
C GLN A 238 -7.66 33.36 19.39
N LEU A 239 -6.68 33.15 18.49
CA LEU A 239 -5.45 32.40 18.76
C LEU A 239 -4.40 33.27 19.47
N LYS A 240 -4.69 33.66 20.70
CA LYS A 240 -3.83 34.47 21.58
C LYS A 240 -3.67 33.76 22.93
N ASN A 241 -2.49 33.85 23.53
CA ASN A 241 -2.15 33.16 24.77
C ASN A 241 -2.35 31.63 24.71
N VAL A 242 -2.07 31.02 23.56
CA VAL A 242 -2.16 29.58 23.36
C VAL A 242 -1.07 28.88 24.17
N GLN A 243 -1.46 27.90 24.99
CA GLN A 243 -0.55 27.10 25.81
C GLN A 243 -0.11 25.81 25.12
N CYS A 244 -1.03 25.15 24.41
CA CYS A 244 -0.73 23.94 23.65
C CYS A 244 -1.72 23.74 22.50
N ILE A 245 -1.29 22.95 21.52
CA ILE A 245 -2.09 22.59 20.34
C ILE A 245 -2.10 21.06 20.24
N GLN A 246 -3.27 20.49 19.99
CA GLN A 246 -3.45 19.10 19.60
C GLN A 246 -3.96 19.01 18.17
N ALA A 247 -3.66 17.90 17.49
CA ALA A 247 -4.03 17.71 16.09
C ALA A 247 -4.70 16.35 15.87
N THR A 248 -5.74 16.33 15.05
CA THR A 248 -6.20 15.13 14.35
C THR A 248 -5.45 15.03 13.02
N SER A 249 -5.83 14.10 12.14
CA SER A 249 -5.22 14.02 10.81
C SER A 249 -5.44 15.30 9.98
N LEU A 250 -6.58 15.99 10.15
CA LEU A 250 -6.94 17.15 9.31
C LEU A 250 -7.44 18.40 10.08
N ALA A 251 -7.33 18.43 11.41
CA ALA A 251 -7.78 19.57 12.22
C ALA A 251 -6.88 19.80 13.44
N PHE A 252 -6.99 21.00 14.01
CA PHE A 252 -6.28 21.42 15.22
C PHE A 252 -7.23 21.93 16.29
N ALA A 253 -6.82 21.77 17.54
CA ALA A 253 -7.47 22.36 18.72
C ALA A 253 -6.41 23.00 19.63
N ALA A 254 -6.53 24.29 19.90
CA ALA A 254 -5.67 25.05 20.79
C ALA A 254 -6.33 25.26 22.16
N ILE A 255 -5.59 25.01 23.24
CA ILE A 255 -5.98 25.37 24.61
C ILE A 255 -5.36 26.74 24.94
N LEU A 256 -6.19 27.70 25.33
CA LEU A 256 -5.75 29.03 25.76
C LEU A 256 -5.39 29.06 27.26
N ASP A 257 -4.73 30.12 27.71
CA ASP A 257 -4.32 30.30 29.12
C ASP A 257 -5.48 30.37 30.13
N ASP A 258 -6.66 30.77 29.68
CA ASP A 258 -7.91 30.76 30.44
C ASP A 258 -8.62 29.38 30.44
N GLY A 259 -8.05 28.39 29.77
CA GLY A 259 -8.59 27.04 29.62
C GLY A 259 -9.75 26.92 28.62
N SER A 260 -10.01 27.94 27.80
CA SER A 260 -10.91 27.81 26.65
C SER A 260 -10.24 27.15 25.44
N VAL A 261 -11.04 26.70 24.47
CA VAL A 261 -10.54 25.98 23.28
C VAL A 261 -10.97 26.67 21.99
N VAL A 262 -10.02 26.80 21.07
CA VAL A 262 -10.24 27.28 19.70
C VAL A 262 -9.89 26.15 18.73
N THR A 263 -10.78 25.84 17.79
CA THR A 263 -10.60 24.78 16.80
C THR A 263 -10.61 25.32 15.37
N TRP A 264 -9.87 24.66 14.47
CA TRP A 264 -9.88 24.96 13.03
C TRP A 264 -9.42 23.75 12.20
N GLY A 265 -9.59 23.84 10.88
CA GLY A 265 -9.33 22.75 9.94
C GLY A 265 -10.62 22.10 9.44
N SER A 266 -10.55 20.82 9.06
CA SER A 266 -11.71 20.11 8.50
C SER A 266 -12.84 19.93 9.54
N PRO A 267 -14.05 20.47 9.30
CA PRO A 267 -15.15 20.43 10.28
C PRO A 267 -15.53 19.01 10.71
N GLY A 268 -15.56 18.06 9.77
CA GLY A 268 -16.00 16.67 10.02
C GLY A 268 -15.04 15.86 10.90
N VAL A 269 -13.80 16.31 11.09
CA VAL A 269 -12.79 15.61 11.91
C VAL A 269 -12.25 16.46 13.06
N GLY A 270 -13.10 17.33 13.60
CA GLY A 270 -12.82 18.09 14.82
C GLY A 270 -12.46 19.56 14.61
N GLY A 271 -12.43 20.05 13.37
CA GLY A 271 -12.18 21.46 13.05
C GLY A 271 -13.34 22.41 13.37
N ALA A 272 -14.50 21.87 13.77
CA ALA A 272 -15.64 22.65 14.26
C ALA A 272 -16.12 22.13 15.61
N SER A 273 -15.95 22.94 16.66
CA SER A 273 -16.42 22.67 18.04
C SER A 273 -17.71 23.41 18.41
N SER A 274 -18.40 24.06 17.47
CA SER A 274 -19.53 24.96 17.75
C SER A 274 -20.66 24.32 18.54
N ALA A 275 -20.90 23.02 18.37
CA ALA A 275 -21.94 22.28 19.10
C ALA A 275 -21.63 22.11 20.60
N VAL A 276 -20.35 22.14 20.98
CA VAL A 276 -19.88 21.90 22.36
C VAL A 276 -19.11 23.10 22.94
N GLN A 277 -19.02 24.21 22.21
CA GLN A 277 -18.19 25.37 22.58
C GLN A 277 -18.50 25.91 23.98
N ASP A 278 -19.77 25.93 24.38
CA ASP A 278 -20.19 26.39 25.71
C ASP A 278 -19.69 25.51 26.87
N GLN A 279 -19.32 24.27 26.57
CA GLN A 279 -18.81 23.26 27.50
C GLN A 279 -17.27 23.25 27.58
N LEU A 280 -16.57 23.73 26.55
CA LEU A 280 -15.10 23.77 26.47
C LEU A 280 -14.51 24.93 27.29
N LYS A 281 -14.67 24.86 28.61
CA LYS A 281 -14.18 25.84 29.59
C LYS A 281 -13.37 25.13 30.66
N ASN A 282 -12.27 25.74 31.11
CA ASN A 282 -11.33 25.13 32.06
C ASN A 282 -10.76 23.79 31.58
N VAL A 283 -10.55 23.64 30.27
CA VAL A 283 -9.93 22.46 29.66
C VAL A 283 -8.48 22.34 30.15
N GLN A 284 -8.10 21.16 30.61
CA GLN A 284 -6.75 20.86 31.11
C GLN A 284 -5.92 20.08 30.08
N GLN A 285 -6.57 19.20 29.31
CA GLN A 285 -5.92 18.36 28.33
C GLN A 285 -6.88 18.07 27.18
N ILE A 286 -6.34 17.94 25.97
CA ILE A 286 -7.05 17.38 24.82
C ILE A 286 -6.28 16.14 24.37
N GLN A 287 -7.00 15.06 24.08
CA GLN A 287 -6.49 13.90 23.38
C GLN A 287 -7.16 13.83 22.00
N ALA A 288 -6.39 13.49 20.98
CA ALA A 288 -6.89 13.31 19.63
C ALA A 288 -6.76 11.85 19.18
N ASN A 289 -7.68 11.44 18.31
CA ASN A 289 -7.49 10.37 17.36
C ASN A 289 -7.51 10.97 15.94
N PRO A 290 -7.30 10.19 14.86
CA PRO A 290 -7.27 10.75 13.50
C PRO A 290 -8.52 11.54 13.07
N PHE A 291 -9.66 11.31 13.72
CA PHE A 291 -10.97 11.84 13.29
C PHE A 291 -11.73 12.62 14.38
N ALA A 292 -11.31 12.60 15.64
CA ALA A 292 -12.05 13.21 16.75
C ALA A 292 -11.13 13.68 17.89
N PHE A 293 -11.67 14.55 18.74
CA PHE A 293 -11.02 15.06 19.95
C PHE A 293 -11.82 14.70 21.21
N ALA A 294 -11.11 14.54 22.31
CA ALA A 294 -11.64 14.40 23.67
C ALA A 294 -10.92 15.37 24.62
N ALA A 295 -11.63 16.36 25.15
CA ALA A 295 -11.13 17.31 26.13
C ALA A 295 -11.45 16.84 27.55
N VAL A 296 -10.47 16.92 28.45
CA VAL A 296 -10.62 16.72 29.89
C VAL A 296 -10.72 18.09 30.57
N LEU A 297 -11.80 18.33 31.30
CA LEU A 297 -12.07 19.57 32.02
C LEU A 297 -11.44 19.55 33.43
N GLY A 298 -11.30 20.73 34.06
CA GLY A 298 -10.71 20.87 35.39
C GLY A 298 -11.49 20.19 36.52
N ASP A 299 -12.76 19.84 36.30
CA ASP A 299 -13.57 19.03 37.20
C ASP A 299 -13.45 17.51 36.96
N GLY A 300 -12.70 17.10 35.93
CA GLY A 300 -12.49 15.72 35.53
C GLY A 300 -13.48 15.19 34.48
N SER A 301 -14.48 15.97 34.08
CA SER A 301 -15.42 15.58 33.02
C SER A 301 -14.79 15.62 31.62
N VAL A 302 -15.38 14.87 30.68
CA VAL A 302 -14.88 14.75 29.30
C VAL A 302 -15.91 15.29 28.31
N VAL A 303 -15.45 16.13 27.39
CA VAL A 303 -16.22 16.68 26.27
C VAL A 303 -15.58 16.23 24.97
N THR A 304 -16.34 15.65 24.05
CA THR A 304 -15.82 15.20 22.75
C THR A 304 -16.49 15.93 21.59
N TRP A 305 -15.79 15.98 20.46
CA TRP A 305 -16.31 16.50 19.19
C TRP A 305 -15.49 15.94 18.01
N GLY A 306 -16.03 16.07 16.80
CA GLY A 306 -15.47 15.51 15.57
C GLY A 306 -16.38 14.41 15.01
N ASP A 307 -15.78 13.43 14.33
CA ASP A 307 -16.53 12.32 13.75
C ASP A 307 -17.22 11.48 14.83
N ALA A 308 -18.54 11.37 14.78
CA ALA A 308 -19.34 10.70 15.81
C ALA A 308 -19.01 9.20 15.91
N LEU A 309 -18.74 8.53 14.79
CA LEU A 309 -18.38 7.10 14.76
C LEU A 309 -16.98 6.86 15.33
N ALA A 310 -16.09 7.85 15.23
CA ALA A 310 -14.75 7.80 15.81
C ALA A 310 -14.69 8.24 17.29
N GLY A 311 -15.83 8.42 17.96
CA GLY A 311 -15.90 8.86 19.37
C GLY A 311 -16.00 10.37 19.57
N GLY A 312 -16.29 11.12 18.51
CA GLY A 312 -16.66 12.55 18.56
C GLY A 312 -18.04 12.80 19.19
N ASP A 313 -18.82 11.75 19.45
CA ASP A 313 -19.99 11.77 20.33
C ASP A 313 -19.78 10.76 21.47
N THR A 314 -20.01 11.19 22.72
CA THR A 314 -19.91 10.31 23.90
C THR A 314 -21.17 9.49 24.16
N GLY A 315 -22.27 9.70 23.41
CA GLY A 315 -23.42 8.79 23.33
C GLY A 315 -24.11 8.44 24.66
N GLY A 316 -23.89 9.21 25.74
CA GLY A 316 -24.46 8.96 27.07
C GLY A 316 -23.47 8.62 28.20
N VAL A 317 -22.15 8.61 27.97
CA VAL A 317 -21.09 8.37 29.00
C VAL A 317 -20.91 9.56 29.97
N HIS A 318 -21.79 10.57 29.89
CA HIS A 318 -21.73 11.87 30.56
C HIS A 318 -21.72 11.87 32.11
N ARG A 319 -21.86 10.72 32.80
CA ARG A 319 -22.17 10.68 34.25
C ARG A 319 -21.20 9.96 35.19
N GLN A 320 -20.02 9.50 34.76
CA GLN A 320 -19.10 8.79 35.67
C GLN A 320 -17.61 9.13 35.52
N VAL A 321 -17.26 10.28 34.93
CA VAL A 321 -15.84 10.60 34.74
C VAL A 321 -15.35 11.48 35.87
N ASN A 322 -14.78 10.85 36.90
CA ASN A 322 -13.84 11.50 37.80
C ASN A 322 -12.49 10.79 37.60
N THR A 323 -11.44 11.57 37.33
CA THR A 323 -10.01 11.31 37.65
C THR A 323 -9.04 10.82 36.54
N VAL A 324 -8.06 11.67 36.23
CA VAL A 324 -6.57 11.55 36.15
C VAL A 324 -5.89 10.22 35.70
N GLN A 325 -6.04 9.85 34.42
CA GLN A 325 -4.99 9.21 33.59
C GLN A 325 -5.12 9.66 32.11
N PRO A 326 -4.07 9.60 31.28
CA PRO A 326 -4.17 10.02 29.87
C PRO A 326 -5.16 9.14 29.10
N ILE A 327 -6.11 9.76 28.41
CA ILE A 327 -7.01 9.09 27.46
C ILE A 327 -6.17 8.37 26.40
N GLN A 328 -6.44 7.09 26.17
CA GLN A 328 -5.87 6.33 25.06
C GLN A 328 -6.85 6.31 23.89
N ALA A 329 -6.33 6.26 22.67
CA ALA A 329 -7.13 6.25 21.47
C ALA A 329 -6.66 5.19 20.48
N THR A 330 -7.63 4.49 19.87
CA THR A 330 -7.44 3.75 18.62
C THR A 330 -7.72 4.71 17.45
N LEU A 331 -7.74 4.23 16.20
CA LEU A 331 -8.11 5.11 15.08
C LEU A 331 -9.55 5.62 15.17
N LYS A 332 -10.45 4.93 15.88
CA LYS A 332 -11.89 5.23 15.91
C LYS A 332 -12.56 5.08 17.28
N ALA A 333 -11.80 4.90 18.35
CA ALA A 333 -12.36 4.80 19.70
C ALA A 333 -11.44 5.43 20.74
N PHE A 334 -12.00 5.74 21.90
CA PHE A 334 -11.29 6.26 23.06
C PHE A 334 -11.51 5.36 24.28
N SER A 335 -10.53 5.39 25.17
CA SER A 335 -10.57 4.71 26.46
C SER A 335 -9.97 5.59 27.55
N ALA A 336 -10.63 5.66 28.70
CA ALA A 336 -10.20 6.43 29.87
C ALA A 336 -10.25 5.57 31.13
N VAL A 337 -9.17 5.59 31.92
CA VAL A 337 -9.14 5.00 33.27
C VAL A 337 -9.75 6.01 34.25
N LEU A 338 -10.72 5.56 35.03
CA LEU A 338 -11.44 6.32 36.05
C LEU A 338 -10.71 6.24 37.39
N GLY A 339 -10.96 7.19 38.30
CA GLY A 339 -10.27 7.26 39.59
C GLY A 339 -10.55 6.15 40.58
N ASP A 340 -11.60 5.37 40.34
CA ASP A 340 -11.88 4.13 41.06
C ASP A 340 -11.17 2.91 40.44
N GLY A 341 -10.36 3.12 39.41
CA GLY A 341 -9.63 2.12 38.65
C GLY A 341 -10.47 1.42 37.58
N SER A 342 -11.71 1.85 37.32
CA SER A 342 -12.52 1.31 36.22
C SER A 342 -12.21 1.97 34.87
N VAL A 343 -12.76 1.46 33.77
CA VAL A 343 -12.51 2.00 32.41
C VAL A 343 -13.81 2.39 31.74
N ALA A 344 -13.82 3.58 31.14
CA ALA A 344 -14.87 4.03 30.23
C ALA A 344 -14.33 4.01 28.79
N THR A 345 -15.07 3.39 27.88
CA THR A 345 -14.78 3.38 26.45
C THR A 345 -15.95 3.96 25.67
N TRP A 346 -15.64 4.57 24.52
CA TRP A 346 -16.65 5.07 23.59
C TRP A 346 -16.08 5.22 22.18
N GLY A 347 -16.95 5.42 21.20
CA GLY A 347 -16.61 5.43 19.77
C GLY A 347 -16.98 4.11 19.10
N TRP A 348 -16.27 3.75 18.04
CA TRP A 348 -16.62 2.57 17.24
C TRP A 348 -16.49 1.29 18.05
N VAL A 349 -17.61 0.58 18.26
CA VAL A 349 -17.74 -0.60 19.12
C VAL A 349 -16.71 -1.68 18.75
N GLU A 350 -16.64 -2.07 17.47
CA GLU A 350 -15.69 -3.10 17.00
C GLU A 350 -14.22 -2.67 17.14
N GLY A 351 -13.95 -1.36 17.15
CA GLY A 351 -12.62 -0.77 17.31
C GLY A 351 -12.20 -0.51 18.76
N GLY A 352 -12.91 -1.11 19.73
CA GLY A 352 -12.65 -0.98 21.16
C GLY A 352 -13.51 0.06 21.89
N GLY A 353 -14.55 0.59 21.23
CA GLY A 353 -15.52 1.53 21.81
C GLY A 353 -16.47 0.91 22.84
N ASP A 354 -16.48 -0.41 22.98
CA ASP A 354 -17.13 -1.14 24.08
C ASP A 354 -16.12 -2.11 24.70
N SER A 355 -15.96 -2.08 26.02
CA SER A 355 -15.05 -2.96 26.75
C SER A 355 -15.72 -4.27 27.19
N GLU A 356 -16.94 -4.57 26.73
CA GLU A 356 -17.74 -5.79 26.99
C GLU A 356 -17.83 -6.15 28.50
N GLY A 357 -17.69 -5.16 29.39
CA GLY A 357 -17.73 -5.33 30.85
C GLY A 357 -17.06 -4.20 31.63
N GLN A 358 -17.43 -4.02 32.91
CA GLN A 358 -16.77 -3.08 33.83
C GLN A 358 -15.40 -3.61 34.25
N LEU A 359 -14.35 -3.19 33.53
CA LEU A 359 -12.96 -3.38 33.96
C LEU A 359 -12.74 -2.63 35.28
N LYS A 360 -11.95 -3.20 36.20
CA LYS A 360 -11.57 -2.58 37.48
C LYS A 360 -10.10 -2.82 37.77
N ASN A 361 -9.51 -1.95 38.59
CA ASN A 361 -8.10 -1.97 38.95
C ASN A 361 -7.15 -1.86 37.73
N VAL A 362 -7.52 -1.10 36.69
CA VAL A 362 -6.65 -0.86 35.53
C VAL A 362 -5.57 0.15 35.89
N GLN A 363 -4.31 -0.16 35.55
CA GLN A 363 -3.15 0.71 35.80
C GLN A 363 -2.65 1.43 34.56
N GLN A 364 -2.68 0.76 33.40
CA GLN A 364 -2.20 1.29 32.13
C GLN A 364 -3.01 0.68 30.99
N ILE A 365 -3.28 1.47 29.96
CA ILE A 365 -3.91 1.03 28.71
C ILE A 365 -2.95 1.32 27.55
N GLN A 366 -2.91 0.43 26.57
CA GLN A 366 -2.25 0.60 25.27
C GLN A 366 -3.23 0.30 24.15
N ALA A 367 -3.04 0.92 22.99
CA ALA A 367 -3.93 0.81 21.84
C ALA A 367 -3.16 0.42 20.57
N THR A 368 -3.71 -0.51 19.79
CA THR A 368 -3.37 -0.68 18.37
C THR A 368 -4.32 0.17 17.52
N ALA A 369 -4.37 -0.06 16.20
CA ALA A 369 -5.29 0.66 15.32
C ALA A 369 -6.77 0.44 15.69
N TYR A 370 -7.15 -0.73 16.22
CA TYR A 370 -8.55 -1.11 16.51
C TYR A 370 -8.75 -1.98 17.77
N ALA A 371 -7.74 -2.12 18.64
CA ALA A 371 -7.87 -2.87 19.88
C ALA A 371 -7.14 -2.19 21.04
N PHE A 372 -7.53 -2.55 22.26
CA PHE A 372 -6.90 -2.09 23.49
C PHE A 372 -6.40 -3.28 24.32
N ALA A 373 -5.36 -3.02 25.11
CA ALA A 373 -4.85 -3.90 26.14
C ALA A 373 -4.64 -3.13 27.44
N ALA A 374 -5.21 -3.63 28.54
CA ALA A 374 -5.10 -3.05 29.87
C ALA A 374 -4.27 -3.93 30.79
N ILE A 375 -3.30 -3.34 31.49
CA ILE A 375 -2.58 -3.97 32.62
C ILE A 375 -3.39 -3.73 33.89
N LEU A 376 -3.74 -4.78 34.61
CA LEU A 376 -4.46 -4.72 35.89
C LEU A 376 -3.49 -4.60 37.07
N GLY A 377 -4.01 -4.22 38.25
CA GLY A 377 -3.21 -4.01 39.45
C GLY A 377 -2.49 -5.23 40.02
N ASP A 378 -2.87 -6.44 39.58
CA ASP A 378 -2.18 -7.70 39.88
C ASP A 378 -1.15 -8.10 38.82
N GLY A 379 -0.94 -7.25 37.79
CA GLY A 379 -0.04 -7.49 36.66
C GLY A 379 -0.61 -8.42 35.59
N SER A 380 -1.89 -8.80 35.65
CA SER A 380 -2.56 -9.50 34.55
C SER A 380 -3.00 -8.55 33.45
N VAL A 381 -3.32 -9.08 32.26
CA VAL A 381 -3.75 -8.28 31.10
C VAL A 381 -5.14 -8.68 30.64
N VAL A 382 -5.96 -7.68 30.31
CA VAL A 382 -7.25 -7.84 29.63
C VAL A 382 -7.22 -7.09 28.31
N THR A 383 -7.77 -7.68 27.26
CA THR A 383 -7.81 -7.12 25.90
C THR A 383 -9.25 -7.04 25.41
N TRP A 384 -9.53 -6.06 24.54
CA TRP A 384 -10.83 -5.91 23.87
C TRP A 384 -10.68 -5.15 22.56
N GLY A 385 -11.72 -5.18 21.73
CA GLY A 385 -11.72 -4.66 20.35
C GLY A 385 -11.46 -5.75 19.32
N GLN A 386 -10.99 -5.38 18.12
CA GLN A 386 -10.90 -6.32 17.01
C GLN A 386 -9.81 -7.40 17.24
N GLY A 387 -10.19 -8.67 17.15
CA GLY A 387 -9.30 -9.83 17.41
C GLY A 387 -8.01 -9.82 16.57
N ASP A 388 -8.13 -9.56 15.27
CA ASP A 388 -6.99 -9.49 14.34
C ASP A 388 -5.99 -8.35 14.66
N PHE A 389 -6.40 -7.39 15.48
CA PHE A 389 -5.60 -6.24 15.91
C PHE A 389 -5.09 -6.38 17.35
N GLY A 390 -5.23 -7.57 17.95
CA GLY A 390 -4.79 -7.86 19.31
C GLY A 390 -5.89 -7.75 20.38
N GLY A 391 -7.16 -7.61 19.97
CA GLY A 391 -8.32 -7.60 20.87
C GLY A 391 -8.64 -8.97 21.47
N ASP A 392 -8.03 -10.05 20.96
CA ASP A 392 -8.12 -11.40 21.52
C ASP A 392 -6.73 -11.89 21.99
N SER A 393 -6.53 -11.97 23.31
CA SER A 393 -5.34 -12.53 23.94
C SER A 393 -5.52 -13.95 24.49
N THR A 394 -6.64 -14.62 24.21
CA THR A 394 -7.01 -15.92 24.83
C THR A 394 -5.92 -16.98 24.66
N ALA A 395 -5.28 -17.04 23.49
CA ALA A 395 -4.20 -17.99 23.18
C ALA A 395 -2.96 -17.84 24.09
N VAL A 396 -2.72 -16.65 24.63
CA VAL A 396 -1.55 -16.33 25.47
C VAL A 396 -1.92 -15.92 26.89
N GLN A 397 -3.22 -15.95 27.26
CA GLN A 397 -3.72 -15.44 28.55
C GLN A 397 -3.00 -16.06 29.76
N GLY A 398 -2.67 -17.36 29.69
CA GLY A 398 -1.92 -18.05 30.75
C GLY A 398 -0.48 -17.58 30.94
N GLN A 399 0.07 -16.82 29.99
CA GLN A 399 1.42 -16.25 30.03
C GLN A 399 1.44 -14.77 30.44
N LEU A 400 0.31 -14.06 30.34
CA LEU A 400 0.16 -12.64 30.65
C LEU A 400 -0.05 -12.40 32.15
N ASN A 401 0.93 -12.83 32.96
CA ASN A 401 0.96 -12.62 34.40
C ASN A 401 2.22 -11.81 34.75
N ASN A 402 2.12 -10.91 35.73
CA ASN A 402 3.24 -10.04 36.14
C ASN A 402 3.80 -9.20 34.96
N VAL A 403 2.92 -8.70 34.10
CA VAL A 403 3.25 -7.78 33.00
C VAL A 403 3.62 -6.43 33.57
N GLN A 404 4.75 -5.88 33.12
CA GLN A 404 5.27 -4.58 33.56
C GLN A 404 5.00 -3.48 32.53
N GLN A 405 5.05 -3.81 31.24
CA GLN A 405 4.85 -2.87 30.16
C GLN A 405 4.25 -3.59 28.95
N ILE A 406 3.38 -2.91 28.21
CA ILE A 406 2.91 -3.33 26.89
C ILE A 406 3.37 -2.30 25.87
N GLN A 407 3.85 -2.78 24.71
CA GLN A 407 4.10 -1.97 23.53
C GLN A 407 3.15 -2.42 22.41
N ALA A 408 2.53 -1.46 21.73
CA ALA A 408 1.63 -1.70 20.60
C ALA A 408 2.29 -1.38 19.26
N SER A 409 1.97 -2.17 18.23
CA SER A 409 2.12 -1.84 16.81
C SER A 409 0.75 -1.49 16.21
N TYR A 410 0.64 -1.39 14.88
CA TYR A 410 -0.65 -1.15 14.22
C TYR A 410 -1.64 -2.30 14.44
N THR A 411 -1.15 -3.55 14.57
CA THR A 411 -1.99 -4.78 14.62
C THR A 411 -1.66 -5.76 15.73
N ALA A 412 -0.63 -5.50 16.53
CA ALA A 412 -0.15 -6.46 17.52
C ALA A 412 0.32 -5.78 18.81
N PHE A 413 0.46 -6.58 19.86
CA PHE A 413 1.00 -6.17 21.15
C PHE A 413 2.19 -7.05 21.56
N ALA A 414 3.11 -6.46 22.30
CA ALA A 414 4.22 -7.14 22.96
C ALA A 414 4.31 -6.70 24.43
N ALA A 415 4.14 -7.65 25.35
CA ALA A 415 4.23 -7.44 26.80
C ALA A 415 5.60 -7.85 27.34
N ILE A 416 6.22 -6.98 28.14
CA ILE A 416 7.43 -7.29 28.92
C ILE A 416 6.98 -7.78 30.31
N LEU A 417 7.38 -8.99 30.69
CA LEU A 417 7.09 -9.58 32.00
C LEU A 417 8.12 -9.14 33.05
N GLY A 418 7.80 -9.29 34.34
CA GLY A 418 8.69 -8.91 35.44
C GLY A 418 10.01 -9.69 35.53
N ASP A 419 10.15 -10.80 34.81
CA ASP A 419 11.42 -11.52 34.64
C ASP A 419 12.23 -11.06 33.42
N GLY A 420 11.74 -10.06 32.68
CA GLY A 420 12.34 -9.53 31.46
C GLY A 420 12.11 -10.37 30.20
N SER A 421 11.25 -11.39 30.24
CA SER A 421 10.79 -12.10 29.05
C SER A 421 9.66 -11.35 28.32
N VAL A 422 9.36 -11.75 27.08
CA VAL A 422 8.34 -11.08 26.25
C VAL A 422 7.26 -12.06 25.81
N VAL A 423 6.01 -11.61 25.82
CA VAL A 423 4.84 -12.33 25.29
C VAL A 423 4.17 -11.45 24.24
N THR A 424 3.85 -12.01 23.06
CA THR A 424 3.24 -11.26 21.95
C THR A 424 1.91 -11.86 21.54
N TRP A 425 0.99 -11.03 21.03
CA TRP A 425 -0.28 -11.46 20.45
C TRP A 425 -0.82 -10.42 19.44
N GLY A 426 -1.90 -10.76 18.74
CA GLY A 426 -2.42 -10.03 17.58
C GLY A 426 -2.01 -10.68 16.26
N ALA A 427 -1.98 -9.92 15.16
CA ALA A 427 -1.68 -10.45 13.84
C ALA A 427 -0.29 -11.14 13.79
N SER A 428 -0.28 -12.46 13.58
CA SER A 428 0.92 -13.31 13.70
C SER A 428 2.04 -12.89 12.74
N SER A 429 1.73 -12.60 11.47
CA SER A 429 2.69 -12.14 10.46
C SER A 429 3.13 -10.67 10.61
N GLN A 430 2.53 -9.93 11.55
CA GLN A 430 2.75 -8.49 11.77
C GLN A 430 3.16 -8.20 13.22
N GLY A 431 4.00 -9.07 13.78
CA GLY A 431 4.61 -8.90 15.10
C GLY A 431 3.91 -9.62 16.26
N GLY A 432 2.73 -10.21 16.02
CA GLY A 432 1.99 -10.99 17.02
C GLY A 432 2.64 -12.34 17.38
N ASP A 433 3.54 -12.88 16.54
CA ASP A 433 4.29 -14.11 16.79
C ASP A 433 5.80 -13.86 16.93
N SER A 434 6.33 -14.08 18.13
CA SER A 434 7.76 -13.95 18.47
C SER A 434 8.47 -15.30 18.69
N ARG A 435 7.81 -16.44 18.43
CA ARG A 435 8.35 -17.79 18.74
C ARG A 435 9.73 -18.06 18.12
N ALA A 436 9.98 -17.53 16.93
CA ALA A 436 11.27 -17.68 16.24
C ALA A 436 12.44 -17.05 17.02
N VAL A 437 12.18 -15.96 17.76
CA VAL A 437 13.20 -15.20 18.50
C VAL A 437 13.04 -15.31 20.02
N GLN A 438 12.07 -16.07 20.52
CA GLN A 438 11.75 -16.18 21.95
C GLN A 438 12.95 -16.54 22.83
N HIS A 439 13.88 -17.36 22.33
CA HIS A 439 15.10 -17.73 23.05
C HIS A 439 16.07 -16.56 23.27
N GLN A 440 15.96 -15.49 22.48
CA GLN A 440 16.77 -14.28 22.54
C GLN A 440 16.11 -13.16 23.37
N LEU A 441 14.79 -13.18 23.53
CA LEU A 441 14.01 -12.18 24.28
C LEU A 441 14.10 -12.42 25.79
N LYS A 442 15.29 -12.21 26.36
CA LYS A 442 15.57 -12.32 27.80
C LYS A 442 16.18 -11.02 28.31
N ASN A 443 15.79 -10.60 29.50
CA ASN A 443 16.21 -9.32 30.09
C ASN A 443 15.90 -8.11 29.19
N VAL A 444 14.76 -8.14 28.50
CA VAL A 444 14.29 -7.02 27.66
C VAL A 444 14.02 -5.81 28.54
N GLN A 445 14.56 -4.65 28.17
CA GLN A 445 14.39 -3.38 28.87
C GLN A 445 13.36 -2.48 28.21
N GLN A 446 13.28 -2.52 26.88
CA GLN A 446 12.40 -1.66 26.09
C GLN A 446 12.02 -2.36 24.78
N ILE A 447 10.83 -2.07 24.28
CA ILE A 447 10.37 -2.48 22.95
C ILE A 447 9.95 -1.23 22.19
N GLN A 448 10.31 -1.15 20.91
CA GLN A 448 9.81 -0.16 19.96
C GLN A 448 9.08 -0.88 18.81
N ALA A 449 8.14 -0.20 18.18
CA ALA A 449 7.32 -0.78 17.11
C ALA A 449 7.25 0.12 15.87
N THR A 450 7.31 -0.48 14.68
CA THR A 450 6.80 0.09 13.42
C THR A 450 5.33 -0.27 13.27
N GLU A 451 4.72 -0.06 12.09
CA GLU A 451 3.34 -0.52 11.87
C GLU A 451 3.21 -2.03 12.10
N PHE A 452 4.14 -2.84 11.59
CA PHE A 452 3.98 -4.31 11.55
C PHE A 452 5.19 -5.10 12.11
N ALA A 453 6.12 -4.45 12.80
CA ALA A 453 7.28 -5.11 13.41
C ALA A 453 7.67 -4.49 14.76
N PHE A 454 8.46 -5.23 15.52
CA PHE A 454 8.99 -4.83 16.82
C PHE A 454 10.51 -4.96 16.88
N ALA A 455 11.13 -4.12 17.71
CA ALA A 455 12.53 -4.18 18.08
C ALA A 455 12.67 -4.10 19.61
N ALA A 456 13.18 -5.15 20.23
CA ALA A 456 13.48 -5.22 21.65
C ALA A 456 14.94 -4.84 21.93
N LEU A 457 15.15 -3.93 22.88
CA LEU A 457 16.45 -3.62 23.46
C LEU A 457 16.68 -4.47 24.71
N LEU A 458 17.72 -5.30 24.69
CA LEU A 458 18.10 -6.15 25.81
C LEU A 458 18.95 -5.40 26.84
N GLY A 459 19.02 -5.90 28.07
CA GLY A 459 19.80 -5.28 29.16
C GLY A 459 21.31 -5.24 28.93
N ASP A 460 21.83 -6.00 27.98
CA ASP A 460 23.22 -5.91 27.53
C ASP A 460 23.42 -4.89 26.40
N GLY A 461 22.36 -4.30 25.88
CA GLY A 461 22.36 -3.33 24.77
C GLY A 461 22.23 -3.96 23.38
N ALA A 462 22.05 -5.27 23.25
CA ALA A 462 21.73 -5.90 21.97
C ALA A 462 20.28 -5.60 21.55
N VAL A 463 20.03 -5.62 20.24
CA VAL A 463 18.69 -5.44 19.66
C VAL A 463 18.23 -6.74 19.00
N VAL A 464 16.99 -7.15 19.28
CA VAL A 464 16.32 -8.31 18.69
C VAL A 464 15.05 -7.84 18.01
N THR A 465 14.84 -8.21 16.74
CA THR A 465 13.68 -7.78 15.95
C THR A 465 12.81 -8.96 15.53
N TRP A 466 11.51 -8.72 15.35
CA TRP A 466 10.56 -9.69 14.78
C TRP A 466 9.35 -8.98 14.16
N GLY A 467 8.52 -9.73 13.43
CA GLY A 467 7.38 -9.21 12.67
C GLY A 467 7.67 -9.10 11.18
N GLY A 468 6.98 -8.20 10.48
CA GLY A 468 7.09 -8.06 9.02
C GLY A 468 8.52 -7.73 8.59
N ALA A 469 9.13 -8.61 7.78
CA ALA A 469 10.55 -8.50 7.40
C ALA A 469 10.88 -7.15 6.75
N GLU A 470 10.10 -6.74 5.75
CA GLU A 470 10.26 -5.46 5.05
C GLU A 470 9.83 -4.23 5.86
N ARG A 471 9.23 -4.43 7.03
CA ARG A 471 8.77 -3.39 7.94
C ARG A 471 9.67 -3.25 9.17
N GLY A 472 10.89 -3.80 9.10
CA GLY A 472 11.89 -3.73 10.17
C GLY A 472 11.98 -4.98 11.06
N GLY A 473 11.23 -6.04 10.75
CA GLY A 473 11.28 -7.31 11.49
C GLY A 473 12.58 -8.11 11.26
N ASP A 474 13.27 -7.88 10.15
CA ASP A 474 14.56 -8.51 9.83
C ASP A 474 15.73 -7.52 9.95
N SER A 475 16.57 -7.72 10.96
CA SER A 475 17.79 -6.92 11.21
C SER A 475 19.08 -7.70 10.96
N ARG A 476 19.02 -8.90 10.35
CA ARG A 476 20.20 -9.78 10.16
C ARG A 476 21.36 -9.08 9.45
N ALA A 477 21.06 -8.24 8.47
CA ALA A 477 22.07 -7.50 7.70
C ALA A 477 22.88 -6.50 8.56
N VAL A 478 22.32 -6.03 9.68
CA VAL A 478 22.94 -5.03 10.57
C VAL A 478 23.20 -5.56 11.98
N GLN A 479 22.99 -6.85 12.22
CA GLN A 479 23.05 -7.44 13.56
C GLN A 479 24.42 -7.26 14.23
N ASP A 480 25.51 -7.33 13.46
CA ASP A 480 26.86 -7.10 13.96
C ASP A 480 27.11 -5.65 14.38
N GLN A 481 26.38 -4.69 13.79
CA GLN A 481 26.44 -3.27 14.15
C GLN A 481 25.59 -2.96 15.40
N LEU A 482 24.52 -3.73 15.60
CA LEU A 482 23.58 -3.63 16.73
C LEU A 482 24.05 -4.36 18.00
N LYS A 483 25.04 -5.24 17.91
CA LYS A 483 25.65 -5.89 19.09
C LYS A 483 26.54 -4.89 19.85
N SER A 484 26.24 -4.67 21.14
CA SER A 484 27.01 -3.80 22.02
C SER A 484 28.34 -4.41 22.48
N ARG A 485 28.48 -5.73 22.44
CA ARG A 485 29.70 -6.45 22.80
C ARG A 485 30.56 -6.67 21.57
N CYS A 486 31.78 -6.12 21.58
CA CYS A 486 32.89 -6.80 20.94
C CYS A 486 33.01 -8.18 21.59
N GLU A 487 32.44 -9.21 20.97
CA GLU A 487 32.98 -10.55 21.16
C GLU A 487 34.47 -10.46 20.87
N GLN A 488 35.26 -11.12 21.72
CA GLN A 488 36.69 -11.25 21.54
C GLN A 488 36.95 -11.70 20.10
N VAL A 489 37.32 -10.76 19.22
CA VAL A 489 38.13 -11.09 18.07
C VAL A 489 39.41 -11.60 18.71
N PHE A 490 39.51 -12.92 18.84
CA PHE A 490 40.82 -13.57 18.83
C PHE A 490 41.50 -12.97 17.61
N MET A 491 42.42 -12.04 17.86
CA MET A 491 43.46 -11.69 16.91
C MET A 491 44.15 -13.00 16.61
N LEU A 492 43.67 -13.71 15.57
CA LEU A 492 44.45 -14.71 14.87
C LEU A 492 45.71 -13.97 14.50
N ASP A 493 46.81 -14.38 15.14
CA ASP A 493 48.11 -13.86 14.82
C ASP A 493 48.36 -13.99 13.31
N GLN A 494 49.21 -13.11 12.80
CA GLN A 494 49.73 -13.22 11.44
C GLN A 494 50.66 -14.45 11.25
N HIS A 495 50.52 -15.50 12.04
CA HIS A 495 51.25 -16.76 11.91
C HIS A 495 50.42 -17.88 11.27
N SER A 496 49.10 -17.71 11.16
CA SER A 496 48.21 -18.75 10.59
C SER A 496 47.83 -18.54 9.10
N LEU A 497 48.40 -17.53 8.43
CA LEU A 497 48.25 -17.32 6.97
C LEU A 497 49.44 -17.87 6.14
N SER A 498 50.35 -18.63 6.75
CA SER A 498 51.49 -19.27 6.05
C SER A 498 51.26 -20.74 5.65
N ILE A 499 50.14 -21.35 6.03
CA ILE A 499 49.91 -22.80 5.82
C ILE A 499 48.99 -23.13 4.62
N TYR A 500 48.34 -22.14 3.99
CA TYR A 500 47.51 -22.38 2.79
C TYR A 500 48.13 -21.92 1.46
N LYS A 501 49.42 -21.55 1.46
CA LYS A 501 50.18 -21.24 0.23
C LYS A 501 51.20 -22.30 -0.19
N GLU A 502 51.36 -23.37 0.59
CA GLU A 502 52.31 -24.48 0.31
C GLU A 502 51.64 -25.83 -0.04
N MET A 503 50.40 -25.83 -0.54
CA MET A 503 49.74 -27.05 -1.04
C MET A 503 49.39 -27.03 -2.53
N PHE A 504 49.88 -26.04 -3.29
CA PHE A 504 49.69 -25.99 -4.75
C PHE A 504 50.97 -26.22 -5.57
N VAL A 505 52.09 -26.55 -4.92
CA VAL A 505 53.39 -26.75 -5.59
C VAL A 505 53.82 -28.23 -5.67
N VAL A 506 53.12 -29.16 -5.03
CA VAL A 506 53.53 -30.58 -5.01
C VAL A 506 52.80 -31.47 -6.05
N ALA A 507 51.85 -30.93 -6.83
CA ALA A 507 51.16 -31.71 -7.88
C ALA A 507 51.79 -31.61 -9.28
N VAL A 508 52.81 -30.77 -9.47
CA VAL A 508 53.53 -30.63 -10.76
C VAL A 508 54.77 -31.54 -10.83
N GLU A 509 55.17 -32.19 -9.73
CA GLU A 509 56.39 -33.01 -9.68
C GLU A 509 56.18 -34.53 -9.85
N GLN A 510 54.94 -35.03 -9.99
CA GLN A 510 54.69 -36.48 -10.07
C GLN A 510 54.22 -37.03 -11.43
N ASN A 511 54.36 -36.24 -12.51
CA ASN A 511 54.46 -36.70 -13.91
C ASN A 511 53.87 -38.11 -14.26
N VAL A 512 52.54 -38.26 -14.24
CA VAL A 512 51.84 -39.43 -14.81
C VAL A 512 50.62 -38.96 -15.64
N PRO A 513 50.46 -39.43 -16.90
CA PRO A 513 49.49 -38.91 -17.88
C PRO A 513 48.22 -39.75 -18.01
N LEU A 514 47.16 -39.21 -18.65
CA LEU A 514 46.10 -39.85 -19.48
C LEU A 514 44.86 -38.92 -19.56
N ALA A 515 44.02 -38.79 -20.60
CA ALA A 515 44.09 -38.84 -22.06
C ALA A 515 42.65 -38.50 -22.59
N ILE A 516 42.52 -37.61 -23.59
CA ILE A 516 41.55 -37.65 -24.74
C ILE A 516 40.04 -37.41 -24.38
N ASN A 517 39.25 -36.52 -25.02
CA ASN A 517 39.00 -36.37 -26.46
C ASN A 517 38.29 -35.05 -26.84
N MET A 518 38.53 -34.57 -28.07
CA MET A 518 37.83 -33.46 -28.73
C MET A 518 37.77 -33.76 -30.24
N GLN A 519 36.61 -33.59 -30.90
CA GLN A 519 36.40 -33.27 -32.34
C GLN A 519 34.87 -33.18 -32.63
N VAL A 520 34.27 -32.07 -33.10
CA VAL A 520 34.27 -31.32 -34.40
C VAL A 520 33.20 -31.82 -35.39
N ILE A 521 32.32 -30.93 -35.88
CA ILE A 521 31.83 -30.84 -37.28
C ILE A 521 31.54 -29.36 -37.65
N GLU A 522 32.03 -28.91 -38.81
CA GLU A 522 31.83 -27.61 -39.47
C GLU A 522 30.72 -27.64 -40.57
N ALA A 523 30.09 -26.47 -40.75
CA ALA A 523 29.55 -25.74 -41.92
C ALA A 523 29.18 -26.39 -43.29
N VAL A 524 28.09 -25.88 -43.92
CA VAL A 524 27.93 -25.38 -45.32
C VAL A 524 26.71 -24.42 -45.36
N ASP A 525 26.84 -23.08 -45.57
CA ASP A 525 26.75 -22.28 -46.83
C ASP A 525 25.37 -22.36 -47.55
N GLY A 526 24.65 -21.35 -48.06
CA GLY A 526 24.85 -19.92 -48.33
C GLY A 526 23.84 -19.49 -49.43
N VAL A 527 22.90 -18.58 -49.10
CA VAL A 527 22.19 -17.52 -49.88
C VAL A 527 21.79 -17.74 -51.37
N VAL A 528 20.51 -17.48 -51.73
CA VAL A 528 20.04 -16.53 -52.78
C VAL A 528 18.55 -16.20 -52.58
N GLN A 529 18.23 -14.90 -52.60
CA GLN A 529 16.89 -14.28 -52.68
C GLN A 529 16.26 -14.42 -54.09
N ASP A 530 14.94 -14.54 -54.18
CA ASP A 530 14.19 -13.71 -55.13
C ASP A 530 12.72 -13.47 -54.74
N GLN A 531 12.21 -12.34 -55.24
CA GLN A 531 11.01 -11.60 -54.89
C GLN A 531 9.70 -12.07 -55.58
N MET A 532 8.60 -11.76 -54.88
CA MET A 532 7.29 -11.26 -55.36
C MET A 532 6.29 -12.15 -56.15
N VAL A 533 5.13 -12.30 -55.49
CA VAL A 533 3.76 -11.93 -55.90
C VAL A 533 3.08 -12.68 -57.06
N ASN A 534 2.05 -13.43 -56.67
CA ASN A 534 0.69 -13.58 -57.23
C ASN A 534 0.01 -14.55 -56.23
N GLU A 535 -1.09 -14.29 -55.52
CA GLU A 535 -2.37 -13.69 -55.87
C GLU A 535 -3.06 -13.13 -54.61
N LEU A 536 -3.65 -11.94 -54.74
CA LEU A 536 -4.80 -11.49 -53.96
C LEU A 536 -6.03 -11.94 -54.73
N GLU A 537 -6.79 -12.90 -54.20
CA GLU A 537 -8.25 -13.05 -54.31
C GLU A 537 -8.65 -14.43 -53.75
N ASP A 538 -9.25 -14.45 -52.55
CA ASP A 538 -10.29 -15.40 -52.09
C ASP A 538 -10.44 -15.32 -50.56
N SER A 539 -10.94 -14.18 -50.07
CA SER A 539 -11.53 -14.14 -48.73
C SER A 539 -12.88 -14.86 -48.78
N TYR A 540 -13.01 -15.93 -47.99
CA TYR A 540 -14.16 -16.82 -47.78
C TYR A 540 -14.25 -18.11 -48.60
N ALA A 541 -13.12 -18.72 -48.98
CA ALA A 541 -13.09 -20.15 -49.34
C ALA A 541 -12.91 -21.02 -48.08
N TRP A 542 -13.86 -21.93 -47.81
CA TRP A 542 -13.70 -22.96 -46.78
C TRP A 542 -12.51 -23.85 -47.15
N ARG A 543 -11.39 -23.76 -46.42
CA ARG A 543 -10.26 -24.69 -46.61
C ARG A 543 -10.71 -26.08 -46.17
N THR A 544 -10.61 -27.05 -47.08
CA THR A 544 -10.93 -28.45 -46.79
C THR A 544 -9.68 -29.30 -47.03
N ALA A 545 -9.43 -30.26 -46.13
CA ALA A 545 -8.31 -31.19 -46.22
C ALA A 545 -8.81 -32.61 -45.99
N THR A 546 -8.38 -33.55 -46.83
CA THR A 546 -8.72 -34.97 -46.68
C THR A 546 -7.60 -35.68 -45.92
N LEU A 547 -7.94 -36.35 -44.83
CA LEU A 547 -6.99 -37.07 -43.98
C LEU A 547 -7.36 -38.56 -43.91
N THR A 548 -6.36 -39.43 -44.01
CA THR A 548 -6.53 -40.87 -43.78
C THR A 548 -6.10 -41.21 -42.36
N ALA A 549 -6.98 -41.86 -41.59
CA ALA A 549 -6.74 -42.16 -40.19
C ALA A 549 -7.26 -43.55 -39.81
N GLY A 550 -6.59 -44.22 -38.87
CA GLY A 550 -7.02 -45.52 -38.35
C GLY A 550 -8.01 -45.38 -37.18
N LEU A 551 -8.89 -46.36 -36.97
CA LEU A 551 -9.88 -46.30 -35.86
C LEU A 551 -9.23 -46.22 -34.47
N ASP A 552 -7.99 -46.70 -34.33
CA ASP A 552 -7.18 -46.64 -33.11
C ASP A 552 -6.35 -45.34 -32.98
N GLU A 553 -6.37 -44.46 -33.99
CA GLU A 553 -5.68 -43.17 -33.94
C GLU A 553 -6.37 -42.24 -32.93
N ALA A 554 -5.58 -41.56 -32.09
CA ALA A 554 -6.08 -40.57 -31.15
C ALA A 554 -6.55 -39.31 -31.91
N ILE A 555 -7.67 -38.73 -31.48
CA ILE A 555 -8.21 -37.48 -32.06
C ILE A 555 -7.19 -36.34 -32.00
N GLY A 556 -6.34 -36.29 -30.97
CA GLY A 556 -5.25 -35.31 -30.87
C GLY A 556 -4.23 -35.39 -32.03
N SER A 557 -3.90 -36.59 -32.51
CA SER A 557 -3.01 -36.79 -33.66
C SER A 557 -3.68 -36.39 -34.98
N LEU A 558 -4.97 -36.73 -35.13
CA LEU A 558 -5.78 -36.32 -36.27
C LEU A 558 -5.89 -34.78 -36.36
N LYS A 559 -6.08 -34.13 -35.21
CA LYS A 559 -6.12 -32.66 -35.08
C LYS A 559 -4.84 -32.01 -35.59
N LEU A 560 -3.68 -32.47 -35.14
CA LEU A 560 -2.39 -31.90 -35.52
C LEU A 560 -2.15 -31.99 -37.03
N ARG A 561 -2.55 -33.11 -37.64
CA ARG A 561 -2.48 -33.33 -39.09
C ARG A 561 -3.47 -32.44 -39.84
N ALA A 562 -4.68 -32.24 -39.31
CA ALA A 562 -5.66 -31.29 -39.86
C ALA A 562 -5.14 -29.85 -39.83
N GLN A 563 -4.55 -29.41 -38.72
CA GLN A 563 -3.95 -28.08 -38.58
C GLN A 563 -2.83 -27.86 -39.59
N THR A 564 -1.95 -28.84 -39.73
CA THR A 564 -0.84 -28.81 -40.70
C THR A 564 -1.36 -28.75 -42.13
N ALA A 565 -2.38 -29.56 -42.47
CA ALA A 565 -2.94 -29.62 -43.82
C ALA A 565 -3.74 -28.35 -44.19
N LEU A 566 -4.36 -27.68 -43.22
CA LEU A 566 -5.13 -26.45 -43.43
C LEU A 566 -4.28 -25.17 -43.29
N GLY A 567 -3.04 -25.29 -42.83
CA GLY A 567 -2.12 -24.17 -42.61
C GLY A 567 -2.63 -23.21 -41.53
N VAL A 568 -3.22 -23.74 -40.45
CA VAL A 568 -3.76 -22.96 -39.32
C VAL A 568 -2.97 -23.22 -38.03
N GLY A 569 -3.06 -22.29 -37.06
CA GLY A 569 -2.32 -22.31 -35.80
C GLY A 569 -2.45 -23.60 -34.98
N LYS A 570 -1.54 -23.79 -34.02
CA LYS A 570 -1.43 -25.03 -33.21
C LYS A 570 -2.57 -25.20 -32.19
N LEU A 571 -3.40 -24.18 -31.94
CA LEU A 571 -4.51 -24.24 -31.00
C LEU A 571 -5.84 -24.37 -31.76
N GLY A 572 -6.66 -25.35 -31.40
CA GLY A 572 -7.91 -25.62 -32.10
C GLY A 572 -8.61 -26.87 -31.59
N ARG A 573 -9.88 -27.02 -31.98
CA ARG A 573 -10.77 -28.12 -31.57
C ARG A 573 -11.40 -28.78 -32.79
N LEU A 574 -11.41 -30.11 -32.83
CA LEU A 574 -12.15 -30.84 -33.86
C LEU A 574 -13.59 -31.06 -33.39
N LEU A 575 -14.52 -30.59 -34.21
CA LEU A 575 -15.95 -30.80 -34.06
C LEU A 575 -16.41 -31.86 -35.06
N ASN A 576 -17.35 -32.71 -34.66
CA ASN A 576 -18.01 -33.61 -35.60
C ASN A 576 -19.04 -32.86 -36.49
N SER A 577 -19.70 -33.61 -37.37
CA SER A 577 -20.69 -33.08 -38.32
C SER A 577 -21.94 -32.45 -37.67
N CYS A 578 -22.21 -32.71 -36.39
CA CYS A 578 -23.27 -32.04 -35.62
C CYS A 578 -22.78 -30.88 -34.75
N GLY A 579 -21.51 -30.48 -34.87
CA GLY A 579 -20.93 -29.37 -34.11
C GLY A 579 -20.54 -29.72 -32.67
N SER A 580 -20.51 -31.01 -32.30
CA SER A 580 -20.09 -31.47 -30.98
C SER A 580 -18.57 -31.68 -30.91
N LEU A 581 -17.96 -31.34 -29.77
CA LEU A 581 -16.52 -31.45 -29.53
C LEU A 581 -16.07 -32.92 -29.44
N LEU A 582 -14.98 -33.23 -30.14
CA LEU A 582 -14.29 -34.52 -30.04
C LEU A 582 -13.20 -34.45 -28.95
N ASP A 583 -13.20 -35.41 -28.02
CA ASP A 583 -12.17 -35.52 -26.98
C ASP A 583 -10.82 -35.90 -27.61
N ALA A 584 -9.81 -35.05 -27.40
CA ALA A 584 -8.47 -35.23 -27.95
C ALA A 584 -7.76 -36.52 -27.49
N HIS A 585 -8.15 -37.09 -26.34
CA HIS A 585 -7.54 -38.30 -25.78
C HIS A 585 -8.27 -39.58 -26.19
N ALA A 586 -9.47 -39.46 -26.76
CA ALA A 586 -10.22 -40.59 -27.28
C ALA A 586 -9.69 -41.02 -28.66
N THR A 587 -9.92 -42.28 -29.01
CA THR A 587 -9.66 -42.78 -30.36
C THR A 587 -10.80 -42.42 -31.30
N ILE A 588 -10.52 -42.34 -32.60
CA ILE A 588 -11.52 -42.07 -33.64
C ILE A 588 -12.72 -43.03 -33.52
N GLY A 589 -12.46 -44.32 -33.27
CA GLY A 589 -13.51 -45.33 -33.06
C GLY A 589 -14.37 -45.09 -31.80
N ALA A 590 -13.77 -44.62 -30.69
CA ALA A 590 -14.50 -44.30 -29.47
C ALA A 590 -15.38 -43.04 -29.61
N CYS A 591 -15.01 -42.12 -30.49
CA CYS A 591 -15.79 -40.94 -30.84
C CYS A 591 -16.87 -41.18 -31.90
N ASN A 592 -17.03 -42.42 -32.38
CA ASN A 592 -18.01 -42.82 -33.40
C ASN A 592 -17.91 -42.02 -34.72
N VAL A 593 -16.70 -41.57 -35.07
CA VAL A 593 -16.42 -40.88 -36.35
C VAL A 593 -16.30 -41.92 -37.46
N GLN A 594 -17.09 -41.78 -38.53
CA GLN A 594 -17.19 -42.73 -39.63
C GLN A 594 -16.44 -42.25 -40.88
N HIS A 595 -16.18 -43.20 -41.79
CA HIS A 595 -15.56 -42.88 -43.07
C HIS A 595 -16.48 -41.96 -43.89
N GLY A 596 -15.98 -40.78 -44.26
CA GLY A 596 -16.73 -39.76 -45.00
C GLY A 596 -17.31 -38.66 -44.13
N ASP A 597 -17.15 -38.70 -42.80
CA ASP A 597 -17.60 -37.63 -41.90
C ASP A 597 -16.82 -36.33 -42.14
N ALA A 598 -17.55 -35.21 -42.20
CA ALA A 598 -16.97 -33.89 -42.23
C ALA A 598 -16.69 -33.41 -40.79
N LEU A 599 -15.42 -33.18 -40.48
CA LEU A 599 -14.99 -32.60 -39.21
C LEU A 599 -14.68 -31.12 -39.40
N THR A 600 -15.13 -30.28 -38.47
CA THR A 600 -14.84 -28.84 -38.48
C THR A 600 -13.73 -28.54 -37.48
N LEU A 601 -12.60 -28.04 -37.97
CA LEU A 601 -11.54 -27.53 -37.10
C LEU A 601 -11.87 -26.09 -36.70
N HIS A 602 -12.30 -25.91 -35.46
CA HIS A 602 -12.54 -24.59 -34.88
C HIS A 602 -11.23 -24.04 -34.31
N VAL A 603 -10.71 -22.98 -34.91
CA VAL A 603 -9.55 -22.21 -34.42
C VAL A 603 -10.12 -21.06 -33.59
N GLY A 604 -9.92 -21.11 -32.28
CA GLY A 604 -10.44 -20.12 -31.34
C GLY A 604 -9.38 -19.11 -30.93
N GLN A 605 -9.79 -17.94 -30.45
CA GLN A 605 -8.85 -16.92 -29.95
C GLN A 605 -8.38 -17.28 -28.53
N VAL A 606 -7.13 -16.92 -28.21
CA VAL A 606 -6.63 -16.95 -26.82
C VAL A 606 -7.24 -15.77 -26.06
N HIS A 607 -7.87 -16.05 -24.92
CA HIS A 607 -8.42 -15.02 -24.03
C HIS A 607 -7.55 -14.90 -22.78
N VAL A 608 -6.92 -13.74 -22.57
CA VAL A 608 -6.10 -13.45 -21.39
C VAL A 608 -6.94 -12.67 -20.38
N HIS A 609 -7.00 -13.20 -19.16
CA HIS A 609 -7.62 -12.63 -17.97
C HIS A 609 -6.52 -12.24 -16.97
N HIS A 610 -6.83 -11.39 -16.00
CA HIS A 610 -5.83 -10.81 -15.09
C HIS A 610 -6.41 -10.54 -13.70
N SER A 611 -5.57 -10.73 -12.68
CA SER A 611 -5.73 -10.14 -11.34
C SER A 611 -4.91 -8.84 -11.27
N ASP A 612 -4.69 -8.29 -10.07
CA ASP A 612 -3.83 -7.10 -9.92
C ASP A 612 -2.40 -7.36 -10.40
N THR A 613 -1.92 -8.60 -10.29
CA THR A 613 -0.49 -8.95 -10.44
C THR A 613 -0.23 -10.25 -11.19
N ALA A 614 -1.26 -10.99 -11.60
CA ALA A 614 -1.12 -12.24 -12.34
C ALA A 614 -2.00 -12.29 -13.59
N PHE A 615 -1.61 -13.12 -14.55
CA PHE A 615 -2.37 -13.40 -15.75
C PHE A 615 -2.81 -14.86 -15.82
N ALA A 616 -3.95 -15.10 -16.45
CA ALA A 616 -4.43 -16.42 -16.82
C ALA A 616 -4.98 -16.39 -18.26
N ALA A 617 -4.40 -17.19 -19.15
CA ALA A 617 -4.86 -17.35 -20.52
C ALA A 617 -5.67 -18.62 -20.69
N ILE A 618 -6.84 -18.50 -21.31
CA ILE A 618 -7.60 -19.61 -21.86
C ILE A 618 -7.19 -19.77 -23.31
N SER A 619 -6.60 -20.91 -23.65
CA SER A 619 -6.27 -21.28 -25.03
C SER A 619 -7.52 -21.76 -25.77
N ALA A 620 -7.47 -21.77 -27.11
CA ALA A 620 -8.58 -22.24 -27.96
C ALA A 620 -9.03 -23.69 -27.67
N ASP A 621 -8.12 -24.53 -27.16
CA ASP A 621 -8.42 -25.89 -26.75
C ASP A 621 -9.02 -26.00 -25.34
N GLY A 622 -9.12 -24.88 -24.60
CA GLY A 622 -9.62 -24.77 -23.24
C GLY A 622 -8.61 -25.15 -22.16
N SER A 623 -7.33 -25.27 -22.52
CA SER A 623 -6.24 -25.31 -21.55
C SER A 623 -5.99 -23.92 -20.97
N VAL A 624 -5.56 -23.88 -19.71
CA VAL A 624 -5.22 -22.63 -19.02
C VAL A 624 -3.72 -22.55 -18.80
N GLY A 625 -3.11 -21.44 -19.23
CA GLY A 625 -1.76 -21.05 -18.84
C GLY A 625 -1.81 -19.90 -17.85
N THR A 626 -1.03 -19.96 -16.78
CA THR A 626 -0.91 -18.86 -15.80
C THR A 626 0.55 -18.43 -15.68
N TRP A 627 0.75 -17.14 -15.40
CA TRP A 627 2.06 -16.55 -15.14
C TRP A 627 1.87 -15.23 -14.38
N GLY A 628 2.95 -14.70 -13.79
CA GLY A 628 2.89 -13.57 -12.86
C GLY A 628 3.23 -14.01 -11.43
N GLU A 629 2.86 -13.19 -10.44
CA GLU A 629 3.12 -13.49 -9.03
C GLU A 629 2.48 -14.82 -8.59
N ALA A 630 3.32 -15.81 -8.28
CA ALA A 630 2.89 -17.19 -8.02
C ALA A 630 1.81 -17.28 -6.93
N ALA A 631 2.00 -16.55 -5.83
CA ALA A 631 1.08 -16.55 -4.68
C ALA A 631 -0.26 -15.84 -4.94
N ARG A 632 -0.37 -15.05 -6.02
CA ARG A 632 -1.54 -14.21 -6.35
C ARG A 632 -2.27 -14.64 -7.63
N GLY A 633 -2.10 -15.91 -8.01
CA GLY A 633 -2.76 -16.53 -9.16
C GLY A 633 -1.84 -16.83 -10.34
N GLY A 634 -0.56 -16.46 -10.27
CA GLY A 634 0.42 -16.70 -11.33
C GLY A 634 0.91 -18.16 -11.44
N ASP A 635 0.68 -18.99 -10.42
CA ASP A 635 1.00 -20.42 -10.43
C ASP A 635 -0.27 -21.27 -10.26
N SER A 636 -0.72 -21.92 -11.34
CA SER A 636 -1.82 -22.89 -11.35
C SER A 636 -1.36 -24.35 -11.29
N SER A 637 -0.07 -24.64 -11.11
CA SER A 637 0.49 -26.00 -11.22
C SER A 637 -0.20 -27.03 -10.31
N ALA A 638 -0.58 -26.62 -9.09
CA ALA A 638 -1.29 -27.46 -8.13
C ALA A 638 -2.69 -27.89 -8.61
N VAL A 639 -3.37 -27.04 -9.39
CA VAL A 639 -4.73 -27.26 -9.89
C VAL A 639 -4.80 -27.54 -11.39
N GLN A 640 -3.65 -27.59 -12.09
CA GLN A 640 -3.57 -27.71 -13.54
C GLN A 640 -4.32 -28.94 -14.09
N HIS A 641 -4.31 -30.04 -13.34
CA HIS A 641 -5.02 -31.27 -13.70
C HIS A 641 -6.56 -31.12 -13.70
N GLN A 642 -7.09 -30.09 -13.01
CA GLN A 642 -8.51 -29.77 -12.90
C GLN A 642 -8.95 -28.72 -13.94
N LEU A 643 -8.02 -27.92 -14.48
CA LEU A 643 -8.27 -26.87 -15.48
C LEU A 643 -8.45 -27.45 -16.90
N LYS A 644 -9.48 -28.28 -17.07
CA LYS A 644 -9.83 -28.89 -18.36
C LYS A 644 -11.07 -28.23 -18.93
N ASN A 645 -11.02 -27.87 -20.21
CA ASN A 645 -12.13 -27.26 -20.95
C ASN A 645 -12.69 -26.00 -20.25
N VAL A 646 -11.80 -25.13 -19.74
CA VAL A 646 -12.22 -23.89 -19.08
C VAL A 646 -12.97 -22.98 -20.07
N GLN A 647 -14.07 -22.40 -19.61
CA GLN A 647 -14.96 -21.54 -20.40
C GLN A 647 -14.84 -20.07 -20.00
N GLN A 648 -14.68 -19.77 -18.72
CA GLN A 648 -14.60 -18.41 -18.20
C GLN A 648 -13.64 -18.36 -17.01
N ILE A 649 -12.88 -17.27 -16.91
CA ILE A 649 -12.03 -16.96 -15.76
C ILE A 649 -12.44 -15.61 -15.21
N GLN A 650 -12.54 -15.53 -13.88
CA GLN A 650 -12.76 -14.29 -13.13
C GLN A 650 -11.69 -14.16 -12.06
N ALA A 651 -11.15 -12.96 -11.86
CA ALA A 651 -10.16 -12.68 -10.83
C ALA A 651 -10.69 -11.68 -9.80
N SER A 652 -10.28 -11.87 -8.54
CA SER A 652 -10.25 -10.83 -7.50
C SER A 652 -8.87 -10.16 -7.52
N HIS A 653 -8.52 -9.35 -6.52
CA HIS A 653 -7.19 -8.71 -6.49
C HIS A 653 -6.05 -9.73 -6.54
N ASP A 654 -6.15 -10.82 -5.77
CA ASP A 654 -5.05 -11.76 -5.54
C ASP A 654 -5.43 -13.24 -5.74
N ALA A 655 -6.62 -13.53 -6.27
CA ALA A 655 -7.08 -14.89 -6.55
C ALA A 655 -7.84 -15.01 -7.86
N ILE A 656 -7.91 -16.23 -8.40
CA ILE A 656 -8.54 -16.53 -9.69
C ILE A 656 -9.51 -17.70 -9.52
N ALA A 657 -10.67 -17.60 -10.17
CA ALA A 657 -11.68 -18.63 -10.26
C ALA A 657 -11.99 -18.94 -11.74
N ALA A 658 -11.98 -20.21 -12.11
CA ALA A 658 -12.26 -20.70 -13.46
C ALA A 658 -13.52 -21.57 -13.47
N ILE A 659 -14.42 -21.33 -14.43
CA ILE A 659 -15.57 -22.20 -14.73
C ILE A 659 -15.13 -23.20 -15.80
N THR A 660 -15.20 -24.50 -15.50
CA THR A 660 -14.90 -25.59 -16.43
C THR A 660 -16.11 -25.94 -17.31
N GLY A 661 -15.88 -26.69 -18.39
CA GLY A 661 -16.92 -27.00 -19.37
C GLY A 661 -18.07 -27.87 -18.87
N ASP A 662 -17.92 -28.50 -17.70
CA ASP A 662 -18.99 -29.22 -16.98
C ASP A 662 -19.74 -28.34 -15.96
N GLY A 663 -19.40 -27.06 -15.88
CA GLY A 663 -19.98 -26.09 -14.96
C GLY A 663 -19.49 -26.21 -13.52
N SER A 664 -18.36 -26.89 -13.28
CA SER A 664 -17.67 -26.84 -11.98
C SER A 664 -16.70 -25.64 -11.90
N VAL A 665 -16.22 -25.33 -10.70
CA VAL A 665 -15.35 -24.19 -10.44
C VAL A 665 -14.03 -24.65 -9.85
N VAL A 666 -12.92 -24.13 -10.38
CA VAL A 666 -11.57 -24.35 -9.87
C VAL A 666 -11.00 -23.01 -9.44
N THR A 667 -10.46 -22.93 -8.23
CA THR A 667 -9.88 -21.69 -7.66
C THR A 667 -8.41 -21.89 -7.31
N TRP A 668 -7.62 -20.82 -7.41
CA TRP A 668 -6.22 -20.77 -6.98
C TRP A 668 -5.79 -19.32 -6.69
N GLY A 669 -4.61 -19.14 -6.07
CA GLY A 669 -4.10 -17.84 -5.59
C GLY A 669 -4.21 -17.70 -4.07
N ASP A 670 -4.21 -16.46 -3.55
CA ASP A 670 -4.26 -16.23 -2.10
C ASP A 670 -5.61 -16.68 -1.54
N ALA A 671 -5.58 -17.66 -0.62
CA ALA A 671 -6.77 -18.22 0.01
C ALA A 671 -7.64 -17.15 0.68
N ARG A 672 -7.04 -16.08 1.23
CA ARG A 672 -7.77 -14.97 1.86
C ARG A 672 -8.62 -14.19 0.86
N TYR A 673 -8.22 -14.16 -0.41
CA TYR A 673 -8.91 -13.41 -1.48
C TYR A 673 -9.87 -14.29 -2.29
N GLY A 674 -10.16 -15.50 -1.80
CA GLY A 674 -11.05 -16.46 -2.45
C GLY A 674 -10.34 -17.51 -3.31
N GLY A 675 -9.02 -17.65 -3.18
CA GLY A 675 -8.23 -18.70 -3.85
C GLY A 675 -8.49 -20.12 -3.34
N ASP A 676 -9.25 -20.27 -2.25
CA ASP A 676 -9.70 -21.56 -1.71
C ASP A 676 -11.24 -21.61 -1.66
N SER A 677 -11.84 -22.42 -2.52
CA SER A 677 -13.28 -22.70 -2.55
C SER A 677 -13.67 -24.05 -1.91
N SER A 678 -12.75 -24.74 -1.23
CA SER A 678 -12.94 -26.11 -0.74
C SER A 678 -14.19 -26.29 0.14
N LEU A 679 -14.51 -25.28 0.97
CA LEU A 679 -15.68 -25.28 1.86
C LEU A 679 -17.02 -25.28 1.11
N VAL A 680 -17.05 -24.71 -0.10
CA VAL A 680 -18.27 -24.58 -0.92
C VAL A 680 -18.23 -25.42 -2.19
N GLN A 681 -17.15 -26.17 -2.42
CA GLN A 681 -16.91 -26.94 -3.64
C GLN A 681 -18.07 -27.91 -3.98
N GLY A 682 -18.72 -28.49 -2.96
CA GLY A 682 -19.87 -29.37 -3.15
C GLY A 682 -21.11 -28.68 -3.74
N GLN A 683 -21.20 -27.35 -3.59
CA GLN A 683 -22.30 -26.49 -4.03
C GLN A 683 -22.03 -25.84 -5.40
N LEU A 684 -20.76 -25.69 -5.80
CA LEU A 684 -20.33 -25.08 -7.06
C LEU A 684 -20.48 -26.05 -8.25
N LYS A 685 -21.73 -26.40 -8.55
CA LYS A 685 -22.10 -27.25 -9.69
C LYS A 685 -23.03 -26.48 -10.61
N THR A 686 -22.89 -26.68 -11.92
CA THR A 686 -23.69 -25.98 -12.94
C THR A 686 -23.56 -24.46 -12.89
N VAL A 687 -22.38 -23.95 -12.50
CA VAL A 687 -22.09 -22.51 -12.44
C VAL A 687 -22.14 -21.91 -13.84
N GLN A 688 -22.84 -20.78 -13.97
CA GLN A 688 -23.00 -20.06 -15.23
C GLN A 688 -22.20 -18.75 -15.29
N HIS A 689 -22.02 -18.10 -14.14
CA HIS A 689 -21.32 -16.82 -14.05
C HIS A 689 -20.65 -16.68 -12.69
N ILE A 690 -19.47 -16.06 -12.65
CA ILE A 690 -18.79 -15.67 -11.40
C ILE A 690 -18.53 -14.18 -11.44
N GLN A 691 -18.88 -13.48 -10.36
CA GLN A 691 -18.50 -12.09 -10.13
C GLN A 691 -17.53 -12.02 -8.95
N ALA A 692 -16.49 -11.20 -9.05
CA ALA A 692 -15.53 -10.96 -7.97
C ALA A 692 -15.69 -9.56 -7.37
N SER A 693 -15.52 -9.44 -6.05
CA SER A 693 -15.20 -8.20 -5.36
C SER A 693 -13.68 -8.10 -5.17
N GLY A 694 -13.20 -7.12 -4.38
CA GLY A 694 -11.77 -6.99 -4.11
C GLY A 694 -11.15 -8.24 -3.47
N SER A 695 -11.92 -9.06 -2.75
CA SER A 695 -11.41 -10.24 -2.04
C SER A 695 -12.41 -11.38 -1.83
N ALA A 696 -13.48 -11.44 -2.59
CA ALA A 696 -14.49 -12.50 -2.52
C ALA A 696 -15.11 -12.77 -3.89
N PHE A 697 -15.80 -13.90 -4.01
CA PHE A 697 -16.48 -14.33 -5.23
C PHE A 697 -17.94 -14.69 -4.95
N ALA A 698 -18.78 -14.47 -5.97
CA ALA A 698 -20.17 -14.89 -6.00
C ALA A 698 -20.46 -15.61 -7.33
N ALA A 699 -20.89 -16.87 -7.27
CA ALA A 699 -21.24 -17.71 -8.40
C ALA A 699 -22.76 -17.81 -8.56
N ILE A 700 -23.27 -17.55 -9.76
CA ILE A 700 -24.66 -17.83 -10.15
C ILE A 700 -24.74 -19.26 -10.69
N LEU A 701 -25.57 -20.10 -10.07
CA LEU A 701 -25.81 -21.48 -10.49
C LEU A 701 -26.88 -21.56 -11.58
N GLY A 702 -26.97 -22.71 -12.26
CA GLY A 702 -27.90 -22.92 -13.37
C GLY A 702 -29.39 -22.85 -13.01
N ASP A 703 -29.72 -22.99 -11.73
CA ASP A 703 -31.08 -22.78 -11.21
C ASP A 703 -31.37 -21.31 -10.82
N GLY A 704 -30.36 -20.44 -10.93
CA GLY A 704 -30.41 -19.02 -10.56
C GLY A 704 -30.17 -18.75 -9.07
N SER A 705 -29.73 -19.73 -8.28
CA SER A 705 -29.24 -19.50 -6.91
C SER A 705 -27.80 -19.00 -6.90
N VAL A 706 -27.34 -18.48 -5.76
CA VAL A 706 -25.99 -17.90 -5.61
C VAL A 706 -25.20 -18.63 -4.52
N VAL A 707 -23.93 -18.90 -4.79
CA VAL A 707 -22.94 -19.42 -3.82
C VAL A 707 -21.79 -18.44 -3.70
N THR A 708 -21.38 -18.10 -2.49
CA THR A 708 -20.32 -17.13 -2.22
C THR A 708 -19.16 -17.76 -1.44
N TRP A 709 -17.95 -17.22 -1.62
CA TRP A 709 -16.76 -17.59 -0.84
C TRP A 709 -15.70 -16.47 -0.86
N GLY A 710 -14.68 -16.58 0.01
CA GLY A 710 -13.65 -15.56 0.22
C GLY A 710 -13.84 -14.83 1.55
N VAL A 711 -13.35 -13.59 1.67
CA VAL A 711 -13.51 -12.81 2.91
C VAL A 711 -14.99 -12.56 3.19
N ALA A 712 -15.50 -13.08 4.32
CA ALA A 712 -16.89 -12.95 4.72
C ALA A 712 -17.38 -11.49 4.69
N LYS A 713 -16.62 -10.56 5.30
CA LYS A 713 -16.93 -9.12 5.32
C LYS A 713 -17.03 -8.48 3.93
N ASN A 714 -16.25 -8.96 2.95
CA ASN A 714 -16.26 -8.41 1.59
C ASN A 714 -17.25 -9.16 0.66
N GLY A 715 -18.25 -9.84 1.25
CA GLY A 715 -19.31 -10.53 0.54
C GLY A 715 -19.10 -12.03 0.29
N GLY A 716 -18.08 -12.63 0.93
CA GLY A 716 -17.83 -14.07 0.90
C GLY A 716 -18.80 -14.89 1.76
N ASP A 717 -19.64 -14.24 2.57
CA ASP A 717 -20.75 -14.87 3.30
C ASP A 717 -22.08 -14.21 2.90
N SER A 718 -22.95 -14.98 2.24
CA SER A 718 -24.31 -14.58 1.85
C SER A 718 -25.41 -15.26 2.68
N SER A 719 -25.07 -15.95 3.77
CA SER A 719 -26.00 -16.78 4.55
C SER A 719 -27.22 -16.00 5.03
N ALA A 720 -27.04 -14.75 5.46
CA ALA A 720 -28.12 -13.86 5.93
C ALA A 720 -29.17 -13.54 4.86
N VAL A 721 -28.81 -13.61 3.58
CA VAL A 721 -29.71 -13.28 2.45
C VAL A 721 -29.97 -14.48 1.53
N GLN A 722 -29.48 -15.67 1.87
CA GLN A 722 -29.49 -16.84 0.99
C GLN A 722 -30.89 -17.22 0.48
N GLU A 723 -31.91 -17.11 1.34
CA GLU A 723 -33.31 -17.41 0.96
C GLU A 723 -33.88 -16.45 -0.09
N ARG A 724 -33.32 -15.24 -0.19
CA ARG A 724 -33.68 -14.20 -1.16
C ARG A 724 -32.87 -14.32 -2.45
N LEU A 725 -31.69 -14.95 -2.45
CA LEU A 725 -30.81 -15.12 -3.62
C LEU A 725 -31.29 -16.28 -4.51
N LYS A 726 -32.51 -16.15 -5.04
CA LYS A 726 -33.13 -17.11 -5.98
C LYS A 726 -33.49 -16.37 -7.26
N HIS A 727 -33.35 -17.03 -8.41
CA HIS A 727 -33.62 -16.42 -9.72
C HIS A 727 -32.78 -15.17 -9.99
N VAL A 728 -31.52 -15.17 -9.57
CA VAL A 728 -30.57 -14.09 -9.86
C VAL A 728 -30.21 -14.10 -11.34
N GLN A 729 -30.17 -12.92 -11.97
CA GLN A 729 -29.78 -12.73 -13.37
C GLN A 729 -28.37 -12.15 -13.49
N GLN A 730 -28.03 -11.18 -12.65
CA GLN A 730 -26.77 -10.46 -12.71
C GLN A 730 -26.31 -10.12 -11.30
N ILE A 731 -25.00 -10.13 -11.08
CA ILE A 731 -24.36 -9.65 -9.86
C ILE A 731 -23.40 -8.53 -10.25
N GLN A 732 -23.37 -7.47 -9.46
CA GLN A 732 -22.38 -6.41 -9.52
C GLN A 732 -21.66 -6.33 -8.17
N ALA A 733 -20.41 -5.90 -8.19
CA ALA A 733 -19.57 -5.84 -7.01
C ALA A 733 -18.93 -4.46 -6.86
N SER A 734 -18.93 -3.94 -5.64
CA SER A 734 -17.99 -2.90 -5.21
C SER A 734 -16.72 -3.58 -4.68
N HIS A 735 -15.78 -2.81 -4.12
CA HIS A 735 -14.58 -3.41 -3.52
C HIS A 735 -14.91 -4.39 -2.37
N GLY A 736 -16.03 -4.22 -1.65
CA GLY A 736 -16.35 -5.04 -0.48
C GLY A 736 -17.81 -5.46 -0.33
N ALA A 737 -18.64 -5.30 -1.36
CA ALA A 737 -20.02 -5.74 -1.32
C ALA A 737 -20.50 -6.21 -2.69
N PHE A 738 -21.64 -6.91 -2.70
CA PHE A 738 -22.32 -7.37 -3.90
C PHE A 738 -23.76 -6.88 -3.92
N ALA A 739 -24.27 -6.69 -5.13
CA ALA A 739 -25.68 -6.41 -5.42
C ALA A 739 -26.15 -7.34 -6.55
N ALA A 740 -27.16 -8.16 -6.27
CA ALA A 740 -27.78 -9.09 -7.22
C ALA A 740 -29.09 -8.53 -7.75
N ILE A 741 -29.26 -8.52 -9.08
CA ILE A 741 -30.53 -8.24 -9.77
C ILE A 741 -31.25 -9.56 -10.00
N LEU A 742 -32.49 -9.67 -9.51
CA LEU A 742 -33.35 -10.84 -9.69
C LEU A 742 -34.15 -10.76 -10.99
N ARG A 743 -34.72 -11.89 -11.44
CA ARG A 743 -35.58 -11.96 -12.64
C ARG A 743 -36.79 -11.03 -12.63
N ASP A 744 -37.26 -10.64 -11.46
CA ASP A 744 -38.38 -9.69 -11.29
C ASP A 744 -37.91 -8.22 -11.25
N GLY A 745 -36.61 -7.98 -11.38
CA GLY A 745 -35.98 -6.66 -11.31
C GLY A 745 -35.81 -6.12 -9.88
N SER A 746 -36.05 -6.93 -8.85
CA SER A 746 -35.69 -6.56 -7.46
C SER A 746 -34.20 -6.74 -7.20
N VAL A 747 -33.68 -6.06 -6.18
CA VAL A 747 -32.25 -6.13 -5.79
C VAL A 747 -32.07 -6.71 -4.39
N VAL A 748 -31.07 -7.57 -4.26
CA VAL A 748 -30.59 -8.11 -2.97
C VAL A 748 -29.11 -7.78 -2.82
N THR A 749 -28.72 -7.17 -1.71
CA THR A 749 -27.33 -6.79 -1.42
C THR A 749 -26.78 -7.55 -0.22
N TRP A 750 -25.45 -7.75 -0.18
CA TRP A 750 -24.73 -8.32 0.96
C TRP A 750 -23.25 -7.93 0.94
N GLY A 751 -22.53 -8.22 2.03
CA GLY A 751 -21.14 -7.80 2.25
C GLY A 751 -21.04 -6.61 3.19
N ASP A 752 -20.00 -5.80 3.04
CA ASP A 752 -19.73 -4.67 3.93
C ASP A 752 -20.81 -3.58 3.74
N GLY A 753 -21.55 -3.30 4.81
CA GLY A 753 -22.64 -2.32 4.81
C GLY A 753 -22.19 -0.93 4.33
N GLU A 754 -21.02 -0.49 4.78
CA GLU A 754 -20.42 0.81 4.40
C GLU A 754 -20.02 0.86 2.93
N LYS A 755 -19.81 -0.30 2.30
CA LYS A 755 -19.44 -0.41 0.87
C LYS A 755 -20.61 -0.78 -0.04
N GLY A 756 -21.85 -0.64 0.46
CA GLY A 756 -23.08 -0.88 -0.28
C GLY A 756 -23.70 -2.27 -0.08
N GLY A 757 -23.24 -3.02 0.93
CA GLY A 757 -23.82 -4.30 1.33
C GLY A 757 -25.20 -4.17 1.96
N ASP A 758 -25.52 -3.00 2.54
CA ASP A 758 -26.84 -2.67 3.08
C ASP A 758 -27.58 -1.68 2.15
N SER A 759 -28.71 -2.13 1.60
CA SER A 759 -29.62 -1.33 0.77
C SER A 759 -30.99 -1.13 1.43
N SER A 760 -31.13 -1.47 2.72
CA SER A 760 -32.41 -1.46 3.44
C SER A 760 -33.12 -0.10 3.40
N THR A 761 -32.35 1.00 3.41
CA THR A 761 -32.86 2.38 3.36
C THR A 761 -33.51 2.75 2.03
N VAL A 762 -33.14 2.08 0.93
CA VAL A 762 -33.62 2.37 -0.43
C VAL A 762 -34.34 1.18 -1.07
N GLN A 763 -34.53 0.08 -0.34
CA GLN A 763 -35.08 -1.18 -0.84
C GLN A 763 -36.44 -1.02 -1.54
N ASP A 764 -37.27 -0.08 -1.09
CA ASP A 764 -38.58 0.19 -1.70
C ASP A 764 -38.51 0.79 -3.11
N HIS A 765 -37.39 1.44 -3.45
CA HIS A 765 -37.12 2.04 -4.75
C HIS A 765 -36.34 1.09 -5.68
N LEU A 766 -35.77 0.00 -5.18
CA LEU A 766 -35.04 -1.00 -5.96
C LEU A 766 -35.98 -2.06 -6.56
N LYS A 767 -36.92 -1.60 -7.40
CA LYS A 767 -37.89 -2.43 -8.13
C LYS A 767 -37.75 -2.14 -9.62
N ALA A 768 -37.80 -3.17 -10.46
CA ALA A 768 -37.58 -3.05 -11.91
C ALA A 768 -36.21 -2.42 -12.28
N VAL A 769 -35.17 -2.74 -11.50
CA VAL A 769 -33.78 -2.35 -11.79
C VAL A 769 -33.28 -3.06 -13.04
N GLN A 770 -32.65 -2.31 -13.94
CA GLN A 770 -32.11 -2.83 -15.20
C GLN A 770 -30.60 -3.01 -15.16
N GLN A 771 -29.89 -2.07 -14.54
CA GLN A 771 -28.43 -2.04 -14.47
C GLN A 771 -27.98 -1.49 -13.11
N ILE A 772 -26.85 -1.99 -12.62
CA ILE A 772 -26.18 -1.48 -11.42
C ILE A 772 -24.74 -1.15 -11.81
N HIS A 773 -24.27 0.01 -11.37
CA HIS A 773 -22.89 0.43 -11.48
C HIS A 773 -22.30 0.61 -10.08
N ALA A 774 -21.03 0.28 -9.91
CA ALA A 774 -20.34 0.40 -8.65
C ALA A 774 -19.18 1.39 -8.75
N SER A 775 -19.04 2.26 -7.73
CA SER A 775 -17.76 2.88 -7.41
C SER A 775 -16.99 1.94 -6.48
N HIS A 776 -15.88 2.40 -5.90
CA HIS A 776 -15.13 1.58 -4.96
C HIS A 776 -15.96 1.14 -3.74
N SER A 777 -16.92 1.96 -3.28
CA SER A 777 -17.69 1.70 -2.05
C SER A 777 -19.17 2.08 -2.13
N ALA A 778 -19.72 2.35 -3.31
CA ALA A 778 -21.12 2.70 -3.47
C ALA A 778 -21.70 2.09 -4.76
N PHE A 779 -23.02 2.04 -4.83
CA PHE A 779 -23.75 1.58 -6.01
C PHE A 779 -24.73 2.63 -6.51
N ALA A 780 -24.96 2.61 -7.83
CA ALA A 780 -26.01 3.36 -8.51
C ALA A 780 -26.78 2.44 -9.45
N ALA A 781 -28.08 2.29 -9.22
CA ALA A 781 -28.98 1.47 -10.01
C ALA A 781 -29.80 2.33 -10.99
N ILE A 782 -29.85 1.94 -12.26
CA ILE A 782 -30.78 2.48 -13.25
C ILE A 782 -32.07 1.67 -13.17
N VAL A 783 -33.16 2.35 -12.84
CA VAL A 783 -34.51 1.78 -12.74
C VAL A 783 -35.20 1.83 -14.10
N GLY A 784 -36.16 0.94 -14.36
CA GLY A 784 -36.79 0.81 -15.68
C GLY A 784 -37.58 2.02 -16.20
N ASP A 785 -37.81 3.03 -15.36
CA ASP A 785 -38.35 4.34 -15.75
C ASP A 785 -37.26 5.36 -16.14
N GLY A 786 -35.99 4.96 -16.08
CA GLY A 786 -34.81 5.79 -16.36
C GLY A 786 -34.36 6.65 -15.18
N SER A 787 -34.93 6.46 -13.97
CA SER A 787 -34.43 7.11 -12.75
C SER A 787 -33.23 6.35 -12.15
N VAL A 788 -32.52 7.00 -11.22
CA VAL A 788 -31.37 6.40 -10.52
C VAL A 788 -31.62 6.31 -9.02
N VAL A 789 -31.23 5.19 -8.43
CA VAL A 789 -31.25 4.96 -6.98
C VAL A 789 -29.83 4.62 -6.54
N THR A 790 -29.30 5.34 -5.55
CA THR A 790 -27.94 5.13 -5.02
C THR A 790 -27.93 4.68 -3.56
N TRP A 791 -26.91 3.93 -3.16
CA TRP A 791 -26.65 3.52 -1.77
C TRP A 791 -25.18 3.16 -1.54
N GLY A 792 -24.79 2.97 -0.28
CA GLY A 792 -23.41 2.77 0.17
C GLY A 792 -22.79 4.04 0.73
N ASP A 793 -21.46 4.15 0.69
CA ASP A 793 -20.72 5.31 1.22
C ASP A 793 -21.18 6.62 0.54
N ALA A 794 -21.74 7.54 1.32
CA ALA A 794 -22.28 8.80 0.84
C ALA A 794 -21.23 9.67 0.13
N LEU A 795 -20.00 9.72 0.65
CA LEU A 795 -18.91 10.51 0.06
C LEU A 795 -18.42 9.90 -1.26
N ARG A 796 -18.61 8.59 -1.45
CA ARG A 796 -18.19 7.86 -2.66
C ARG A 796 -19.32 7.66 -3.68
N GLY A 797 -20.37 8.47 -3.57
CA GLY A 797 -21.49 8.51 -4.51
C GLY A 797 -22.72 7.69 -4.09
N GLY A 798 -22.77 7.20 -2.85
CA GLY A 798 -23.95 6.54 -2.28
C GLY A 798 -25.12 7.48 -2.03
N ASP A 799 -24.87 8.79 -1.93
CA ASP A 799 -25.90 9.83 -1.82
C ASP A 799 -25.96 10.68 -3.09
N SER A 800 -27.09 10.61 -3.80
CA SER A 800 -27.41 11.39 -5.00
C SER A 800 -28.56 12.39 -4.77
N SER A 801 -28.99 12.58 -3.51
CA SER A 801 -30.17 13.39 -3.15
C SER A 801 -30.13 14.81 -3.71
N VAL A 802 -28.94 15.43 -3.76
CA VAL A 802 -28.71 16.79 -4.29
C VAL A 802 -29.04 16.89 -5.79
N VAL A 803 -28.86 15.82 -6.55
CA VAL A 803 -29.06 15.79 -8.01
C VAL A 803 -30.22 14.90 -8.44
N GLN A 804 -30.98 14.34 -7.49
CA GLN A 804 -32.03 13.35 -7.75
C GLN A 804 -33.08 13.84 -8.76
N ASP A 805 -33.43 15.13 -8.71
CA ASP A 805 -34.39 15.74 -9.64
C ASP A 805 -33.90 15.80 -11.09
N GLN A 806 -32.59 15.71 -11.30
CA GLN A 806 -31.91 15.75 -12.61
C GLN A 806 -31.67 14.34 -13.17
N LEU A 807 -31.62 13.30 -12.32
CA LEU A 807 -31.37 11.91 -12.72
C LEU A 807 -32.63 11.25 -13.29
N LYS A 808 -33.09 11.74 -14.44
CA LYS A 808 -34.26 11.24 -15.17
C LYS A 808 -33.87 10.87 -16.60
N SER A 809 -34.39 9.74 -17.08
CA SER A 809 -34.04 9.21 -18.41
C SER A 809 -32.53 8.98 -18.59
N VAL A 810 -31.87 8.47 -17.54
CA VAL A 810 -30.46 8.08 -17.55
C VAL A 810 -30.27 6.88 -18.48
N GLN A 811 -29.27 6.95 -19.36
CA GLN A 811 -28.93 5.87 -20.30
C GLN A 811 -27.67 5.11 -19.91
N GLN A 812 -26.69 5.80 -19.33
CA GLN A 812 -25.40 5.22 -18.96
C GLN A 812 -24.88 5.91 -17.71
N ILE A 813 -24.25 5.15 -16.82
CA ILE A 813 -23.49 5.67 -15.68
C ILE A 813 -22.04 5.22 -15.82
N GLN A 814 -21.12 6.17 -15.64
CA GLN A 814 -19.70 5.90 -15.50
C GLN A 814 -19.27 6.23 -14.07
N ALA A 815 -18.52 5.33 -13.43
CA ALA A 815 -17.98 5.53 -12.10
C ALA A 815 -16.46 5.75 -12.16
N CYS A 816 -15.95 6.53 -11.21
CA CYS A 816 -14.55 6.54 -10.80
C CYS A 816 -14.44 6.01 -9.36
N TYR A 817 -13.30 6.16 -8.69
CA TYR A 817 -13.07 5.64 -7.35
C TYR A 817 -14.09 6.16 -6.31
N SER A 818 -14.56 7.41 -6.44
CA SER A 818 -15.42 8.07 -5.44
C SER A 818 -16.51 8.99 -6.01
N ALA A 819 -16.80 8.92 -7.31
CA ALA A 819 -17.84 9.71 -7.94
C ALA A 819 -18.48 8.97 -9.13
N PHE A 820 -19.64 9.46 -9.55
CA PHE A 820 -20.38 8.98 -10.71
C PHE A 820 -20.71 10.12 -11.67
N ALA A 821 -20.82 9.78 -12.96
CA ALA A 821 -21.31 10.64 -14.03
C ALA A 821 -22.36 9.88 -14.86
N ALA A 822 -23.58 10.42 -14.92
CA ALA A 822 -24.69 9.87 -15.69
C ALA A 822 -24.88 10.63 -17.01
N ILE A 823 -25.00 9.91 -18.12
CA ILE A 823 -25.41 10.45 -19.42
C ILE A 823 -26.92 10.30 -19.52
N LEU A 824 -27.63 11.42 -19.71
CA LEU A 824 -29.07 11.47 -19.91
C LEU A 824 -29.44 11.23 -21.38
N ALA A 825 -30.71 10.92 -21.65
CA ALA A 825 -31.20 10.65 -23.00
C ALA A 825 -31.11 11.84 -23.99
N ASP A 826 -30.98 13.06 -23.48
CA ASP A 826 -30.73 14.27 -24.28
C ASP A 826 -29.23 14.53 -24.54
N GLY A 827 -28.35 13.69 -23.98
CA GLY A 827 -26.90 13.81 -24.06
C GLY A 827 -26.28 14.79 -23.05
N CYS A 828 -27.04 15.29 -22.07
CA CYS A 828 -26.50 16.02 -20.91
C CYS A 828 -25.82 15.07 -19.94
N VAL A 829 -24.93 15.62 -19.09
CA VAL A 829 -24.27 14.87 -18.00
C VAL A 829 -24.69 15.42 -16.65
N VAL A 830 -24.92 14.53 -15.69
CA VAL A 830 -25.15 14.83 -14.27
C VAL A 830 -24.13 14.07 -13.45
N THR A 831 -23.45 14.73 -12.52
CA THR A 831 -22.42 14.13 -11.66
C THR A 831 -22.78 14.22 -10.19
N TRP A 832 -22.29 13.27 -9.39
CA TRP A 832 -22.40 13.30 -7.92
C TRP A 832 -21.29 12.46 -7.26
N GLY A 833 -21.16 12.59 -5.94
CA GLY A 833 -20.07 12.01 -5.15
C GLY A 833 -19.02 13.06 -4.78
N MET A 834 -17.79 12.62 -4.47
CA MET A 834 -16.73 13.52 -4.00
C MET A 834 -16.33 14.55 -5.09
N ALA A 835 -16.45 15.84 -4.78
CA ALA A 835 -16.20 16.93 -5.72
C ALA A 835 -14.80 16.87 -6.35
N GLU A 836 -13.76 16.60 -5.54
CA GLU A 836 -12.36 16.50 -6.00
C GLU A 836 -12.12 15.35 -6.99
N TYR A 837 -13.01 14.34 -7.01
CA TYR A 837 -12.96 13.17 -7.89
C TYR A 837 -13.86 13.32 -9.13
N GLY A 838 -14.42 14.52 -9.34
CA GLY A 838 -15.31 14.82 -10.45
C GLY A 838 -16.80 14.64 -10.15
N GLY A 839 -17.18 14.54 -8.87
CA GLY A 839 -18.57 14.58 -8.43
C GLY A 839 -19.25 15.93 -8.67
N ASP A 840 -18.47 17.01 -8.83
CA ASP A 840 -18.93 18.34 -9.22
C ASP A 840 -18.42 18.69 -10.62
N SER A 841 -19.35 18.85 -11.57
CA SER A 841 -19.09 19.25 -12.96
C SER A 841 -19.62 20.66 -13.30
N THR A 842 -20.07 21.43 -12.30
CA THR A 842 -20.69 22.75 -12.50
C THR A 842 -19.83 23.71 -13.32
N ALA A 843 -18.50 23.69 -13.15
CA ALA A 843 -17.56 24.53 -13.89
C ALA A 843 -17.52 24.25 -15.41
N VAL A 844 -17.94 23.06 -15.84
CA VAL A 844 -17.93 22.62 -17.24
C VAL A 844 -19.32 22.25 -17.76
N GLN A 845 -20.38 22.44 -16.97
CA GLN A 845 -21.74 21.97 -17.26
C GLN A 845 -22.28 22.46 -18.60
N ASP A 846 -22.01 23.74 -18.96
CA ASP A 846 -22.45 24.34 -20.22
C ASP A 846 -21.84 23.65 -21.46
N ARG A 847 -20.70 22.95 -21.28
CA ARG A 847 -20.00 22.22 -22.34
C ARG A 847 -20.37 20.73 -22.39
N LEU A 848 -20.97 20.17 -21.32
CA LEU A 848 -21.35 18.75 -21.22
C LEU A 848 -22.70 18.49 -21.91
N GLN A 849 -22.75 18.77 -23.21
CA GLN A 849 -23.93 18.66 -24.06
C GLN A 849 -23.62 17.75 -25.25
N ARG A 850 -24.57 16.88 -25.62
CA ARG A 850 -24.38 15.87 -26.69
C ARG A 850 -23.19 14.94 -26.42
N VAL A 851 -23.00 14.55 -25.17
CA VAL A 851 -21.97 13.59 -24.76
C VAL A 851 -22.30 12.22 -25.32
N ARG A 852 -21.31 11.54 -25.92
CA ARG A 852 -21.46 10.18 -26.45
C ARG A 852 -20.87 9.13 -25.53
N GLN A 853 -19.75 9.45 -24.89
CA GLN A 853 -19.01 8.53 -24.03
C GLN A 853 -18.30 9.32 -22.94
N ILE A 854 -18.21 8.72 -21.75
CA ILE A 854 -17.39 9.21 -20.64
C ILE A 854 -16.39 8.11 -20.31
N GLN A 855 -15.12 8.48 -20.18
CA GLN A 855 -14.07 7.64 -19.63
C GLN A 855 -13.62 8.21 -18.28
N ALA A 856 -13.43 7.34 -17.30
CA ALA A 856 -12.95 7.71 -15.98
C ALA A 856 -11.51 7.21 -15.76
N SER A 857 -10.70 8.03 -15.10
CA SER A 857 -9.52 7.59 -14.34
C SER A 857 -9.93 7.31 -12.89
N ASP A 858 -8.99 7.10 -11.97
CA ASP A 858 -9.33 6.90 -10.55
C ASP A 858 -10.02 8.13 -9.95
N SER A 859 -9.68 9.35 -10.40
CA SER A 859 -10.16 10.60 -9.78
C SER A 859 -10.56 11.72 -10.75
N ALA A 860 -10.73 11.42 -12.04
CA ALA A 860 -11.16 12.40 -13.04
C ALA A 860 -11.99 11.75 -14.16
N PHE A 861 -12.69 12.59 -14.93
CA PHE A 861 -13.49 12.16 -16.06
C PHE A 861 -13.12 12.93 -17.33
N ALA A 862 -13.27 12.25 -18.47
CA ALA A 862 -13.15 12.82 -19.80
C ALA A 862 -14.35 12.39 -20.67
N ALA A 863 -15.11 13.36 -21.17
CA ALA A 863 -16.26 13.15 -22.04
C ALA A 863 -15.90 13.43 -23.49
N ILE A 864 -16.30 12.53 -24.40
CA ILE A 864 -16.27 12.72 -25.85
C ILE A 864 -17.63 13.28 -26.30
N LEU A 865 -17.62 14.46 -26.92
CA LEU A 865 -18.82 15.11 -27.44
C LEU A 865 -19.17 14.59 -28.84
N GLY A 866 -20.40 14.87 -29.29
CA GLY A 866 -20.90 14.43 -30.59
C GLY A 866 -20.14 14.98 -31.81
N ASP A 867 -19.34 16.02 -31.64
CA ASP A 867 -18.46 16.60 -32.67
C ASP A 867 -17.01 16.09 -32.61
N GLY A 868 -16.71 15.15 -31.69
CA GLY A 868 -15.37 14.61 -31.49
C GLY A 868 -14.45 15.49 -30.65
N SER A 869 -14.94 16.58 -30.07
CA SER A 869 -14.21 17.35 -29.05
C SER A 869 -14.31 16.69 -27.67
N ILE A 870 -13.45 17.10 -26.73
CA ILE A 870 -13.47 16.57 -25.36
C ILE A 870 -13.70 17.65 -24.30
N VAL A 871 -14.28 17.22 -23.19
CA VAL A 871 -14.43 17.99 -21.95
C VAL A 871 -13.92 17.14 -20.79
N THR A 872 -13.03 17.69 -19.96
CA THR A 872 -12.47 16.99 -18.79
C THR A 872 -12.81 17.74 -17.50
N TRP A 873 -12.96 17.00 -16.40
CA TRP A 873 -13.19 17.57 -15.06
C TRP A 873 -12.77 16.57 -13.96
N GLY A 874 -12.80 17.03 -12.70
CA GLY A 874 -12.27 16.30 -11.55
C GLY A 874 -10.86 16.75 -11.19
N SER A 875 -10.06 15.86 -10.59
CA SER A 875 -8.72 16.22 -10.11
C SER A 875 -7.79 16.66 -11.24
N ALA A 876 -7.37 17.93 -11.22
CA ALA A 876 -6.55 18.52 -12.28
C ALA A 876 -5.23 17.76 -12.49
N SER A 877 -4.56 17.35 -11.41
CA SER A 877 -3.29 16.59 -11.46
C SER A 877 -3.45 15.14 -11.94
N ARG A 878 -4.68 14.62 -11.97
CA ARG A 878 -5.03 13.25 -12.41
C ARG A 878 -5.80 13.22 -13.74
N GLY A 879 -5.65 14.28 -14.54
CA GLY A 879 -6.20 14.37 -15.90
C GLY A 879 -7.54 15.11 -16.02
N GLY A 880 -8.04 15.72 -14.94
CA GLY A 880 -9.22 16.59 -14.97
C GLY A 880 -8.98 17.90 -15.74
N ASP A 881 -7.73 18.33 -15.91
CA ASP A 881 -7.35 19.48 -16.73
C ASP A 881 -6.63 19.04 -18.02
N SER A 882 -7.25 19.32 -19.17
CA SER A 882 -6.71 19.07 -20.51
C SER A 882 -6.36 20.36 -21.27
N SER A 883 -6.42 21.53 -20.61
CA SER A 883 -6.22 22.84 -21.24
C SER A 883 -4.92 22.96 -22.03
N ALA A 884 -3.83 22.40 -21.51
CA ALA A 884 -2.51 22.40 -22.15
C ALA A 884 -2.47 21.67 -23.51
N VAL A 885 -3.39 20.73 -23.75
CA VAL A 885 -3.44 19.93 -24.99
C VAL A 885 -4.74 20.10 -25.76
N GLN A 886 -5.64 20.99 -25.31
CA GLN A 886 -7.00 21.16 -25.85
C GLN A 886 -7.00 21.44 -27.36
N GLU A 887 -6.05 22.20 -27.88
CA GLU A 887 -5.96 22.53 -29.32
C GLU A 887 -5.65 21.31 -30.21
N ARG A 888 -5.02 20.28 -29.63
CA ARG A 888 -4.65 19.02 -30.29
C ARG A 888 -5.77 17.96 -30.21
N LEU A 889 -6.71 18.11 -29.29
CA LEU A 889 -7.80 17.15 -29.04
C LEU A 889 -9.01 17.44 -29.94
N LYS A 890 -8.85 17.13 -31.23
CA LYS A 890 -9.89 17.27 -32.25
C LYS A 890 -10.15 15.92 -32.90
N ASP A 891 -11.41 15.64 -33.21
CA ASP A 891 -11.82 14.38 -33.85
C ASP A 891 -11.40 13.14 -33.03
N VAL A 892 -11.56 13.22 -31.70
CA VAL A 892 -11.25 12.13 -30.77
C VAL A 892 -12.24 10.99 -30.97
N GLN A 893 -11.72 9.78 -31.21
CA GLN A 893 -12.51 8.56 -31.44
C GLN A 893 -12.61 7.70 -30.19
N GLN A 894 -11.53 7.62 -29.41
CA GLN A 894 -11.45 6.79 -28.21
C GLN A 894 -10.56 7.45 -27.16
N ILE A 895 -10.90 7.25 -25.89
CA ILE A 895 -10.08 7.64 -24.74
C ILE A 895 -9.83 6.39 -23.90
N GLN A 896 -8.58 6.19 -23.50
CA GLN A 896 -8.17 5.20 -22.50
C GLN A 896 -7.58 5.93 -21.28
N ALA A 897 -7.85 5.42 -20.08
CA ALA A 897 -7.36 6.00 -18.83
C ALA A 897 -6.49 5.02 -18.05
N SER A 898 -5.37 5.51 -17.50
CA SER A 898 -4.67 4.88 -16.39
C SER A 898 -5.23 5.42 -15.07
N ASP A 899 -4.62 5.10 -13.92
CA ASP A 899 -5.07 5.61 -12.62
C ASP A 899 -5.12 7.15 -12.57
N SER A 900 -4.16 7.83 -13.22
CA SER A 900 -3.97 9.28 -13.10
C SER A 900 -3.69 10.01 -14.41
N ALA A 901 -3.90 9.36 -15.57
CA ALA A 901 -3.67 9.97 -16.88
C ALA A 901 -4.64 9.44 -17.95
N PHE A 902 -4.71 10.14 -19.08
CA PHE A 902 -5.53 9.77 -20.23
C PHE A 902 -4.71 9.78 -21.52
N ALA A 903 -5.10 8.92 -22.45
CA ALA A 903 -4.61 8.86 -23.81
C ALA A 903 -5.79 8.83 -24.79
N ALA A 904 -5.85 9.79 -25.71
CA ALA A 904 -6.88 9.88 -26.74
C ALA A 904 -6.33 9.45 -28.11
N ILE A 905 -7.06 8.59 -28.81
CA ILE A 905 -6.84 8.25 -30.23
C ILE A 905 -7.68 9.19 -31.08
N LEU A 906 -7.03 9.91 -32.00
CA LEU A 906 -7.68 10.83 -32.93
C LEU A 906 -8.11 10.11 -34.23
N GLY A 907 -8.98 10.72 -35.02
CA GLY A 907 -9.47 10.15 -36.28
C GLY A 907 -8.41 9.90 -37.34
N ASP A 908 -7.24 10.55 -37.25
CA ASP A 908 -6.06 10.28 -38.08
C ASP A 908 -5.16 9.15 -37.55
N GLY A 909 -5.53 8.53 -36.42
CA GLY A 909 -4.78 7.49 -35.74
C GLY A 909 -3.58 8.00 -34.93
N SER A 910 -3.43 9.31 -34.73
CA SER A 910 -2.44 9.86 -33.80
C SER A 910 -2.95 9.83 -32.36
N VAL A 911 -2.04 10.00 -31.39
CA VAL A 911 -2.36 9.96 -29.96
C VAL A 911 -1.97 11.25 -29.25
N VAL A 912 -2.84 11.70 -28.36
CA VAL A 912 -2.61 12.83 -27.46
C VAL A 912 -2.82 12.36 -26.02
N THR A 913 -1.86 12.64 -25.14
CA THR A 913 -1.90 12.26 -23.72
C THR A 913 -1.93 13.48 -22.81
N TRP A 914 -2.51 13.35 -21.62
CA TRP A 914 -2.50 14.36 -20.56
C TRP A 914 -2.71 13.74 -19.18
N GLY A 915 -2.55 14.53 -18.12
CA GLY A 915 -2.58 14.08 -16.73
C GLY A 915 -1.19 13.87 -16.16
N SER A 916 -1.06 13.03 -15.13
CA SER A 916 0.20 12.86 -14.42
C SER A 916 1.29 12.22 -15.31
N PRO A 917 2.47 12.87 -15.49
CA PRO A 917 3.54 12.33 -16.32
C PRO A 917 4.01 10.94 -15.88
N GLY A 918 4.10 10.71 -14.56
CA GLY A 918 4.51 9.43 -13.98
C GLY A 918 3.52 8.27 -14.21
N PHE A 919 2.31 8.57 -14.70
CA PHE A 919 1.25 7.61 -14.98
C PHE A 919 0.94 7.50 -16.48
N GLY A 920 1.85 8.01 -17.34
CA GLY A 920 1.71 7.98 -18.79
C GLY A 920 1.04 9.22 -19.40
N GLY A 921 0.87 10.30 -18.61
CA GLY A 921 0.35 11.57 -19.13
C GLY A 921 1.30 12.30 -20.09
N ASP A 922 2.60 11.95 -20.08
CA ASP A 922 3.60 12.46 -21.01
C ASP A 922 4.06 11.35 -21.98
N SER A 923 3.72 11.50 -23.26
CA SER A 923 4.14 10.62 -24.36
C SER A 923 5.15 11.28 -25.31
N SER A 924 5.70 12.44 -24.95
CA SER A 924 6.57 13.25 -25.82
C SER A 924 7.78 12.46 -26.36
N ALA A 925 8.36 11.57 -25.55
CA ALA A 925 9.49 10.73 -25.93
C ALA A 925 9.18 9.73 -27.06
N VAL A 926 7.92 9.36 -27.25
CA VAL A 926 7.46 8.38 -28.25
C VAL A 926 6.46 8.95 -29.25
N GLN A 927 6.18 10.26 -29.19
CA GLN A 927 5.14 10.93 -29.97
C GLN A 927 5.28 10.70 -31.49
N ASP A 928 6.51 10.66 -32.01
CA ASP A 928 6.78 10.44 -33.44
C ASP A 928 6.41 9.03 -33.92
N GLN A 929 6.31 8.07 -33.00
CA GLN A 929 5.97 6.66 -33.24
C GLN A 929 4.45 6.41 -33.10
N LEU A 930 3.72 7.26 -32.38
CA LEU A 930 2.28 7.14 -32.14
C LEU A 930 1.46 7.64 -33.34
N LYS A 931 1.56 6.93 -34.45
CA LYS A 931 0.83 7.17 -35.71
C LYS A 931 0.12 5.88 -36.12
N THR A 932 -1.06 5.99 -36.72
CA THR A 932 -1.87 4.83 -37.13
C THR A 932 -2.22 3.87 -35.98
N VAL A 933 -2.37 4.41 -34.76
CA VAL A 933 -2.72 3.65 -33.55
C VAL A 933 -4.15 3.14 -33.68
N GLN A 934 -4.35 1.83 -33.45
CA GLN A 934 -5.65 1.17 -33.52
C GLN A 934 -6.25 0.90 -32.14
N GLN A 935 -5.40 0.59 -31.16
CA GLN A 935 -5.82 0.26 -29.80
C GLN A 935 -4.81 0.81 -28.80
N ILE A 936 -5.29 1.29 -27.66
CA ILE A 936 -4.48 1.59 -26.48
C ILE A 936 -4.99 0.72 -25.33
N GLN A 937 -4.06 0.21 -24.53
CA GLN A 937 -4.31 -0.43 -23.25
C GLN A 937 -3.49 0.26 -22.16
N SER A 938 -4.00 0.23 -20.94
CA SER A 938 -3.42 0.91 -19.78
C SER A 938 -3.20 -0.07 -18.64
N SER A 939 -2.02 -0.03 -18.04
CA SER A 939 -1.80 -0.54 -16.69
C SER A 939 -2.12 0.55 -15.68
N TYR A 940 -1.77 0.36 -14.41
CA TYR A 940 -1.99 1.37 -13.37
C TYR A 940 -1.29 2.70 -13.70
N ALA A 941 -0.07 2.66 -14.27
CA ALA A 941 0.77 3.84 -14.49
C ALA A 941 1.49 3.89 -15.85
N ALA A 942 1.08 3.06 -16.81
CA ALA A 942 1.66 3.05 -18.16
C ALA A 942 0.62 2.74 -19.23
N PHE A 943 0.99 2.97 -20.50
CA PHE A 943 0.18 2.65 -21.67
C PHE A 943 0.98 1.85 -22.70
N ALA A 944 0.25 1.02 -23.45
CA ALA A 944 0.74 0.31 -24.61
C ALA A 944 -0.22 0.49 -25.79
N ALA A 945 0.30 0.94 -26.92
CA ALA A 945 -0.46 1.18 -28.15
C ALA A 945 -0.11 0.13 -29.21
N VAL A 946 -1.13 -0.45 -29.86
CA VAL A 946 -0.98 -1.30 -31.05
C VAL A 946 -1.15 -0.43 -32.29
N LEU A 947 -0.16 -0.44 -33.17
CA LEU A 947 -0.15 0.30 -34.43
C LEU A 947 -0.80 -0.52 -35.55
N GLY A 948 -1.17 0.14 -36.66
CA GLY A 948 -1.84 -0.51 -37.78
C GLY A 948 -1.01 -1.57 -38.53
N ASP A 949 0.30 -1.61 -38.30
CA ASP A 949 1.19 -2.67 -38.78
C ASP A 949 1.36 -3.83 -37.79
N GLY A 950 0.65 -3.79 -36.65
CA GLY A 950 0.73 -4.78 -35.58
C GLY A 950 1.95 -4.65 -34.68
N SER A 951 2.73 -3.56 -34.76
CA SER A 951 3.80 -3.25 -33.80
C SER A 951 3.25 -2.56 -32.55
N VAL A 952 4.05 -2.53 -31.47
CA VAL A 952 3.65 -1.96 -30.17
C VAL A 952 4.58 -0.84 -29.73
N VAL A 953 3.99 0.25 -29.24
CA VAL A 953 4.70 1.38 -28.62
C VAL A 953 4.23 1.53 -27.18
N THR A 954 5.16 1.66 -26.23
CA THR A 954 4.88 1.79 -24.80
C THR A 954 5.43 3.07 -24.22
N TRP A 955 4.77 3.61 -23.17
CA TRP A 955 5.25 4.77 -22.41
C TRP A 955 4.64 4.80 -21.00
N GLY A 956 5.17 5.66 -20.13
CA GLY A 956 4.79 5.76 -18.72
C GLY A 956 5.83 5.11 -17.79
N ALA A 957 5.41 4.71 -16.59
CA ALA A 957 6.33 4.14 -15.60
C ALA A 957 6.90 2.79 -16.05
N SER A 958 8.22 2.65 -16.07
CA SER A 958 8.89 1.39 -16.44
C SER A 958 8.52 0.23 -15.51
N SER A 959 8.37 0.50 -14.21
CA SER A 959 7.92 -0.48 -13.20
C SER A 959 6.46 -0.95 -13.38
N HIS A 960 5.72 -0.37 -14.33
CA HIS A 960 4.34 -0.73 -14.65
C HIS A 960 4.17 -1.10 -16.13
N GLY A 961 5.26 -1.45 -16.82
CA GLY A 961 5.24 -1.88 -18.22
C GLY A 961 5.39 -0.77 -19.26
N GLY A 962 5.76 0.45 -18.85
CA GLY A 962 6.06 1.57 -19.76
C GLY A 962 7.34 1.43 -20.57
N ASP A 963 8.11 0.35 -20.39
CA ASP A 963 9.32 0.04 -21.16
C ASP A 963 9.27 -1.39 -21.73
N SER A 964 9.05 -1.52 -23.04
CA SER A 964 9.03 -2.81 -23.76
C SER A 964 10.32 -3.12 -24.52
N ARG A 965 11.40 -2.34 -24.35
CA ARG A 965 12.61 -2.46 -25.20
C ARG A 965 13.24 -3.85 -25.21
N ALA A 966 13.20 -4.56 -24.07
CA ALA A 966 13.73 -5.91 -23.95
C ALA A 966 13.02 -6.93 -24.86
N VAL A 967 11.71 -6.76 -25.07
CA VAL A 967 10.86 -7.68 -25.84
C VAL A 967 10.42 -7.11 -27.19
N GLN A 968 10.86 -5.90 -27.54
CA GLN A 968 10.42 -5.18 -28.74
C GLN A 968 10.59 -5.99 -30.04
N HIS A 969 11.61 -6.83 -30.12
CA HIS A 969 11.85 -7.69 -31.28
C HIS A 969 10.79 -8.79 -31.47
N GLN A 970 10.06 -9.14 -30.40
CA GLN A 970 9.00 -10.15 -30.35
C GLN A 970 7.60 -9.55 -30.56
N LEU A 971 7.41 -8.25 -30.29
CA LEU A 971 6.14 -7.54 -30.41
C LEU A 971 5.84 -7.17 -31.88
N LYS A 972 5.59 -8.18 -32.71
CA LYS A 972 5.23 -8.05 -34.13
C LYS A 972 3.93 -8.79 -34.41
N ASN A 973 3.08 -8.23 -35.28
CA ASN A 973 1.76 -8.80 -35.59
C ASN A 973 0.88 -8.96 -34.34
N VAL A 974 0.99 -8.05 -33.37
CA VAL A 974 0.16 -8.03 -32.16
C VAL A 974 -1.30 -7.77 -32.56
N GLN A 975 -2.19 -8.63 -32.09
CA GLN A 975 -3.63 -8.52 -32.31
C GLN A 975 -4.33 -7.84 -31.14
N GLN A 976 -3.87 -8.10 -29.92
CA GLN A 976 -4.49 -7.60 -28.71
C GLN A 976 -3.45 -7.45 -27.59
N ILE A 977 -3.67 -6.47 -26.72
CA ILE A 977 -2.92 -6.32 -25.47
C ILE A 977 -3.90 -6.47 -24.30
N GLN A 978 -3.43 -7.08 -23.21
CA GLN A 978 -4.06 -7.08 -21.89
C GLN A 978 -3.06 -6.51 -20.88
N ALA A 979 -3.57 -5.92 -19.79
CA ALA A 979 -2.75 -5.28 -18.78
C ALA A 979 -3.17 -5.72 -17.37
N THR A 980 -2.21 -5.97 -16.48
CA THR A 980 -2.43 -5.98 -15.03
C THR A 980 -2.17 -4.57 -14.47
N LYS A 981 -2.16 -4.39 -13.14
CA LYS A 981 -1.72 -3.11 -12.57
C LYS A 981 -0.27 -2.80 -12.95
N VAL A 982 0.59 -3.80 -13.11
CA VAL A 982 2.06 -3.62 -13.21
C VAL A 982 2.72 -4.17 -14.48
N ALA A 983 1.98 -4.86 -15.35
CA ALA A 983 2.53 -5.52 -16.53
C ALA A 983 1.55 -5.57 -17.70
N PHE A 984 2.06 -5.91 -18.87
CA PHE A 984 1.28 -6.14 -20.09
C PHE A 984 1.54 -7.54 -20.67
N ALA A 985 0.54 -8.05 -21.38
CA ALA A 985 0.60 -9.26 -22.17
C ALA A 985 0.06 -8.97 -23.58
N ALA A 986 0.89 -9.16 -24.61
CA ALA A 986 0.50 -9.06 -26.01
C ALA A 986 0.21 -10.44 -26.58
N ILE A 987 -0.93 -10.56 -27.27
CA ILE A 987 -1.34 -11.75 -28.01
C ILE A 987 -0.98 -11.52 -29.48
N LEU A 988 -0.09 -12.36 -30.01
CA LEU A 988 0.39 -12.26 -31.39
C LEU A 988 -0.56 -12.97 -32.37
N GLY A 989 -0.44 -12.68 -33.67
CA GLY A 989 -1.23 -13.31 -34.72
C GLY A 989 -1.02 -14.84 -34.87
N ASP A 990 0.03 -15.38 -34.26
CA ASP A 990 0.26 -16.83 -34.16
C ASP A 990 -0.24 -17.43 -32.83
N GLU A 991 -1.00 -16.64 -32.06
CA GLU A 991 -1.58 -16.96 -30.75
C GLU A 991 -0.56 -17.14 -29.62
N SER A 992 0.72 -16.86 -29.85
CA SER A 992 1.69 -16.78 -28.76
C SER A 992 1.51 -15.51 -27.92
N VAL A 993 1.93 -15.58 -26.65
CA VAL A 993 1.81 -14.47 -25.70
C VAL A 993 3.20 -13.97 -25.32
N VAL A 994 3.42 -12.66 -25.44
CA VAL A 994 4.65 -11.97 -25.04
C VAL A 994 4.32 -11.01 -23.91
N THR A 995 5.07 -11.07 -22.81
CA THR A 995 4.81 -10.24 -21.62
C THR A 995 5.99 -9.33 -21.31
N TRP A 996 5.70 -8.19 -20.70
CA TRP A 996 6.70 -7.27 -20.17
C TRP A 996 6.11 -6.42 -19.05
N GLY A 997 6.96 -5.87 -18.19
CA GLY A 997 6.52 -5.22 -16.96
C GLY A 997 7.59 -5.31 -15.89
N ASN A 998 7.17 -5.18 -14.64
CA ASN A 998 8.05 -5.39 -13.51
C ASN A 998 8.61 -6.83 -13.50
N ALA A 999 9.93 -6.97 -13.45
CA ALA A 999 10.63 -8.26 -13.60
C ALA A 999 10.56 -9.16 -12.36
N ASP A 1000 10.18 -8.61 -11.20
CA ASP A 1000 9.95 -9.37 -9.97
C ASP A 1000 8.55 -10.03 -9.94
N TYR A 1001 7.71 -9.83 -10.97
CA TYR A 1001 6.31 -10.27 -11.04
C TYR A 1001 5.99 -11.04 -12.32
#